data_AF-A0A2A4M9A9-F1
#
_entry.id   AF-A0A2A4M9A9-F1
#
_cell.length_a   1.000
_cell.length_b   1.000
_cell.length_c   1.000
_cell.angle_alpha   90.00
_cell.angle_beta   90.00
_cell.angle_gamma   90.00
#
_symmetry.space_group_name_H-M   'P 1'
#
loop_
_entity.id
_entity.type
_entity.pdbx_description
1 polymer ?
#
loop_
_entity_poly.entity_id
_entity_poly.type
_entity_poly.pdbx_seq_one_letter_code
_entity_poly.pdbx_strand_id
1 'polypeptide(L)'
;MTENQFRVGLLRVERSAKERLGLSDIEELMPQDLINAKPVAAAVKEFFGSSQLSQFMDQNNPLSEITHKRRISALGPGGLSRDRAGFEVRDVHITHYGRLCPIETPEGPNIGLINSLAIYARTNKYGFLESPYRKVIKNVVSDKIEYLSAIEEGNFVIAQANATLNDTGELQDDLVPCRNKNEFTFAPRDLVQYMDVSPRQIVSVAASLIPFLEHDDANRALMGSNMQRQAVPTLLAEKPLVGTGMERIVAVDSGVTVIAKRSGVVDSIDAGRIVVRALQSETADKDVGVDIYNLTKYSRSNQNTCINQKPLVIAGEMVRSGDVLADGPATDMGELALGQNLFIAFMSWNGFNFEDSIAISERVVSEDRFTSIHIEELVCVARDTKLGSEDITADIPNINEHILANLDIAGVVHVGAEVTAGSILVGKVTPKGETQLTPEEKLLRAIFGEKASDVKDTSLRVPTGMNGTVIDVKIFTRDGVDKDTRAIDIEQQELRRVKKDLADEMRICEEHVFQRAHALLLNCEAAGGPENLAAGSKVTAEYLEKLESAQWFNIRLRDDAICKQLEAVAQQVEQLHKEYDVKLKEQRTKIKQGDDLAPGVLKVVKVYLAVKRRIQPGDKMAGRHGNKGVISTIVPVEDMPHLADGTPVDIILNPLGVPSRMNVGQVLETHLGWAAKGLGEKIGIMIDEKVQQDKMRDFLDKIYNSPDAKEKKLDFKQMADKDLAVLTKNLRKGVPFATPAFDGVSEKEIKYLLNLAGLPETGQIQLYDGRTGDAFDRETTVGYMYILKLNHLVDDKMHARSTGSYSLVTQQPLGGKAQFGGQRFGEMEVWALEAYGAAYTLQEMLTVKSDDIAGRTKMYKNIVAGNLKMETGIPESFNVLVKEVRSLGLDIDFERD
;
A
#
# COMPACT_ATOMS: atom_id res chain seq x y z
N MET A 1 -21.62 15.82 -1.84
CA MET A 1 -21.97 15.27 -0.50
C MET A 1 -21.57 16.19 0.64
N THR A 2 -20.29 16.56 0.76
CA THR A 2 -19.80 17.50 1.80
C THR A 2 -20.57 18.83 1.78
N GLU A 3 -20.85 19.37 0.59
CA GLU A 3 -21.68 20.57 0.42
C GLU A 3 -23.06 20.43 1.08
N ASN A 4 -23.74 19.28 0.92
CA ASN A 4 -25.04 19.05 1.55
C ASN A 4 -24.94 19.04 3.07
N GLN A 5 -23.90 18.42 3.63
CA GLN A 5 -23.68 18.39 5.08
C GLN A 5 -23.30 19.76 5.63
N PHE A 6 -22.49 20.51 4.88
CA PHE A 6 -22.18 21.91 5.17
C PHE A 6 -23.45 22.77 5.17
N ARG A 7 -24.34 22.58 4.18
CA ARG A 7 -25.64 23.25 4.10
C ARG A 7 -26.54 22.91 5.30
N VAL A 8 -26.58 21.65 5.73
CA VAL A 8 -27.30 21.26 6.96
C VAL A 8 -26.72 21.97 8.19
N GLY A 9 -25.39 22.07 8.27
CA GLY A 9 -24.70 22.85 9.29
C GLY A 9 -25.09 24.33 9.27
N LEU A 10 -25.12 24.94 8.08
CA LEU A 10 -25.52 26.34 7.89
C LEU A 10 -26.98 26.59 8.27
N LEU A 11 -27.91 25.69 7.92
CA LEU A 11 -29.33 25.82 8.32
C LEU A 11 -29.49 25.82 9.85
N ARG A 12 -28.68 25.04 10.57
CA ARG A 12 -28.65 25.06 12.05
C ARG A 12 -28.14 26.40 12.59
N VAL A 13 -27.09 26.95 11.98
CA VAL A 13 -26.56 28.28 12.34
C VAL A 13 -27.58 29.38 12.02
N GLU A 14 -28.21 29.35 10.85
CA GLU A 14 -29.25 30.30 10.44
C GLU A 14 -30.40 30.33 11.44
N ARG A 15 -30.87 29.16 11.90
CA ARG A 15 -31.93 29.08 12.92
C ARG A 15 -31.49 29.71 14.24
N SER A 16 -30.30 29.37 14.73
CA SER A 16 -29.76 29.94 15.98
C SER A 16 -29.54 31.45 15.87
N ALA A 17 -29.11 31.95 14.70
CA ALA A 17 -28.91 33.36 14.47
C ALA A 17 -30.25 34.11 14.42
N LYS A 18 -31.27 33.56 13.73
CA LYS A 18 -32.64 34.12 13.71
C LYS A 18 -33.26 34.18 15.11
N GLU A 19 -33.08 33.14 15.92
CA GLU A 19 -33.58 33.10 17.30
C GLU A 19 -32.88 34.16 18.18
N ARG A 20 -31.55 34.34 18.06
CA ARG A 20 -30.81 35.38 18.79
C ARG A 20 -31.17 36.80 18.37
N LEU A 21 -31.34 37.04 17.07
CA LEU A 21 -31.78 38.34 16.55
C LEU A 21 -33.19 38.73 17.04
N GLY A 22 -34.03 37.76 17.39
CA GLY A 22 -35.37 38.01 17.93
C GLY A 22 -35.41 38.28 19.45
N LEU A 23 -34.34 37.98 20.19
CA LEU A 23 -34.30 38.02 21.65
C LEU A 23 -33.41 39.14 22.24
N SER A 24 -32.56 39.77 21.43
CA SER A 24 -31.50 40.66 21.90
C SER A 24 -31.56 42.03 21.23
N ASP A 25 -31.19 43.08 21.96
CA ASP A 25 -31.12 44.45 21.43
C ASP A 25 -30.03 44.55 20.35
N ILE A 26 -30.41 45.09 19.19
CA ILE A 26 -29.63 45.06 17.95
C ILE A 26 -28.36 45.94 18.04
N GLU A 27 -28.31 46.91 18.95
CA GLU A 27 -27.24 47.91 19.01
C GLU A 27 -25.91 47.39 19.57
N GLU A 28 -25.90 46.30 20.35
CA GLU A 28 -24.66 45.74 20.96
C GLU A 28 -24.15 44.47 20.26
N LEU A 29 -24.87 43.92 19.29
CA LEU A 29 -24.59 42.61 18.70
C LEU A 29 -23.60 42.68 17.52
N MET A 30 -22.44 42.04 17.67
CA MET A 30 -21.48 41.86 16.57
C MET A 30 -21.75 40.54 15.81
N PRO A 31 -21.45 40.46 14.50
CA PRO A 31 -21.67 39.22 13.72
C PRO A 31 -20.98 37.97 14.27
N GLN A 32 -19.83 38.14 14.95
CA GLN A 32 -19.10 37.06 15.62
C GLN A 32 -19.91 36.42 16.76
N ASP A 33 -20.81 37.17 17.39
CA ASP A 33 -21.64 36.69 18.50
C ASP A 33 -22.86 35.92 17.99
N LEU A 34 -23.24 36.11 16.72
CA LEU A 34 -24.33 35.39 16.05
C LEU A 34 -23.86 34.07 15.44
N ILE A 35 -22.61 34.01 14.99
CA ILE A 35 -22.08 32.87 14.24
C ILE A 35 -21.29 31.93 15.16
N ASN A 36 -21.87 30.76 15.43
CA ASN A 36 -21.15 29.68 16.08
C ASN A 36 -20.64 28.67 15.03
N ALA A 37 -19.34 28.40 15.03
CA ALA A 37 -18.72 27.43 14.11
C ALA A 37 -19.00 25.97 14.50
N LYS A 38 -19.35 25.69 15.76
CA LYS A 38 -19.51 24.31 16.28
C LYS A 38 -20.55 23.48 15.53
N PRO A 39 -21.78 23.97 15.22
CA PRO A 39 -22.78 23.18 14.49
C PRO A 39 -22.33 22.77 13.08
N VAL A 40 -21.62 23.66 12.38
CA VAL A 40 -21.07 23.39 11.04
C VAL A 40 -19.94 22.38 11.13
N ALA A 41 -18.97 22.60 12.02
CA ALA A 41 -17.86 21.69 12.22
C ALA A 41 -18.33 20.30 12.67
N ALA A 42 -19.34 20.23 13.55
CA ALA A 42 -19.92 18.98 14.01
C ALA A 42 -20.57 18.18 12.87
N ALA A 43 -21.39 18.82 12.02
CA ALA A 43 -22.02 18.14 10.88
C ALA A 43 -20.98 17.60 9.88
N VAL A 44 -19.91 18.36 9.62
CA VAL A 44 -18.82 17.92 8.74
C VAL A 44 -18.02 16.77 9.39
N LYS A 45 -17.67 16.88 10.68
CA LYS A 45 -16.95 15.83 11.41
C LYS A 45 -17.78 14.55 11.51
N GLU A 46 -19.08 14.65 11.72
CA GLU A 46 -20.00 13.51 11.73
C GLU A 46 -19.96 12.79 10.38
N PHE A 47 -20.06 13.53 9.27
CA PHE A 47 -19.95 12.93 7.93
C PHE A 47 -18.62 12.21 7.71
N PHE A 48 -17.48 12.82 8.01
CA PHE A 48 -16.19 12.15 7.81
C PHE A 48 -15.90 11.04 8.84
N GLY A 49 -16.49 11.09 10.03
CA GLY A 49 -16.23 10.13 11.10
C GLY A 49 -17.15 8.90 11.10
N SER A 50 -18.43 9.05 10.71
CA SER A 50 -19.43 7.98 10.86
C SER A 50 -20.12 7.55 9.56
N SER A 51 -19.92 8.28 8.45
CA SER A 51 -20.52 7.91 7.16
C SER A 51 -19.98 6.58 6.66
N GLN A 52 -20.88 5.73 6.14
CA GLN A 52 -20.51 4.49 5.46
C GLN A 52 -19.61 4.70 4.23
N LEU A 53 -19.63 5.90 3.64
CA LEU A 53 -18.81 6.25 2.48
C LEU A 53 -17.43 6.80 2.88
N SER A 54 -17.26 7.23 4.13
CA SER A 54 -15.97 7.65 4.68
C SER A 54 -15.30 6.46 5.33
N GLN A 55 -14.54 5.71 4.52
CA GLN A 55 -13.89 4.46 4.94
C GLN A 55 -12.38 4.65 5.06
N PHE A 56 -11.74 3.83 5.90
CA PHE A 56 -10.29 3.75 5.91
C PHE A 56 -9.78 3.35 4.53
N MET A 57 -8.76 4.06 4.05
CA MET A 57 -8.15 3.78 2.76
C MET A 57 -7.51 2.39 2.79
N ASP A 58 -7.67 1.64 1.70
CA ASP A 58 -7.14 0.29 1.57
C ASP A 58 -5.74 0.40 0.99
N GLN A 59 -4.73 0.35 1.85
CA GLN A 59 -3.32 0.62 1.58
C GLN A 59 -2.47 -0.66 1.71
N ASN A 60 -3.00 -1.82 1.31
CA ASN A 60 -2.17 -3.01 1.17
C ASN A 60 -1.01 -2.74 0.20
N ASN A 61 -1.33 -2.17 -0.96
CA ASN A 61 -0.41 -1.83 -2.03
C ASN A 61 -0.93 -0.62 -2.86
N PRO A 62 -0.13 -0.06 -3.79
CA PRO A 62 -0.53 1.13 -4.57
C PRO A 62 -1.78 0.94 -5.43
N LEU A 63 -1.99 -0.26 -5.98
CA LEU A 63 -3.17 -0.58 -6.79
C LEU A 63 -4.45 -0.55 -5.94
N SER A 64 -4.39 -1.10 -4.73
CA SER A 64 -5.49 -1.08 -3.77
C SER A 64 -5.94 0.35 -3.45
N GLU A 65 -4.98 1.28 -3.32
CA GLU A 65 -5.27 2.69 -3.04
C GLU A 65 -6.00 3.36 -4.22
N ILE A 66 -5.49 3.22 -5.44
CA ILE A 66 -6.11 3.82 -6.64
C ILE A 66 -7.51 3.24 -6.88
N THR A 67 -7.65 1.92 -6.81
CA THR A 67 -8.93 1.25 -7.04
C THR A 67 -9.96 1.64 -5.98
N HIS A 68 -9.55 1.82 -4.73
CA HIS A 68 -10.47 2.31 -3.68
C HIS A 68 -10.93 3.75 -3.94
N LYS A 69 -10.03 4.64 -4.37
CA LYS A 69 -10.38 6.04 -4.75
C LYS A 69 -11.32 6.11 -5.94
N ARG A 70 -11.28 5.13 -6.85
CA ARG A 70 -12.11 5.04 -8.07
C ARG A 70 -13.36 4.16 -7.92
N ARG A 71 -13.71 3.78 -6.69
CA ARG A 71 -14.85 2.91 -6.39
C ARG A 71 -16.17 3.69 -6.38
N ILE A 72 -17.20 3.10 -6.94
CA ILE A 72 -18.58 3.59 -6.89
C ILE A 72 -19.42 2.63 -6.05
N SER A 73 -20.25 3.18 -5.17
CA SER A 73 -21.12 2.44 -4.27
C SER A 73 -22.57 2.86 -4.48
N ALA A 74 -23.45 1.87 -4.70
CA ALA A 74 -24.90 2.06 -4.64
C ALA A 74 -25.44 2.09 -3.20
N LEU A 75 -24.61 1.71 -2.22
CA LEU A 75 -24.90 1.77 -0.79
C LEU A 75 -24.61 3.17 -0.21
N GLY A 76 -25.26 3.50 0.91
CA GLY A 76 -25.01 4.73 1.67
C GLY A 76 -26.24 5.63 1.76
N PRO A 77 -26.10 6.85 2.31
CA PRO A 77 -27.23 7.77 2.50
C PRO A 77 -27.82 8.19 1.15
N GLY A 78 -29.11 7.92 0.94
CA GLY A 78 -29.81 8.15 -0.33
C GLY A 78 -29.64 7.03 -1.37
N GLY A 79 -28.88 5.98 -1.05
CA GLY A 79 -28.72 4.79 -1.87
C GLY A 79 -29.61 3.62 -1.44
N LEU A 80 -29.25 2.42 -1.90
CA LEU A 80 -29.93 1.17 -1.59
C LEU A 80 -29.34 0.52 -0.32
N SER A 81 -30.14 -0.27 0.38
CA SER A 81 -29.63 -1.21 1.38
C SER A 81 -29.39 -2.58 0.74
N ARG A 82 -28.50 -3.37 1.34
CA ARG A 82 -28.15 -4.72 0.84
C ARG A 82 -29.38 -5.63 0.69
N ASP A 83 -30.28 -5.58 1.66
CA ASP A 83 -31.47 -6.44 1.72
C ASP A 83 -32.58 -5.98 0.78
N ARG A 84 -32.59 -4.70 0.39
CA ARG A 84 -33.57 -4.15 -0.57
C ARG A 84 -33.09 -4.21 -2.01
N ALA A 85 -31.80 -4.41 -2.24
CA ALA A 85 -31.24 -4.45 -3.57
C ALA A 85 -31.50 -5.81 -4.24
N GLY A 86 -32.48 -5.81 -5.16
CA GLY A 86 -32.82 -6.97 -5.98
C GLY A 86 -31.77 -7.29 -7.06
N PHE A 87 -32.05 -8.33 -7.84
CA PHE A 87 -31.15 -8.83 -8.89
C PHE A 87 -30.88 -7.78 -9.99
N GLU A 88 -31.92 -7.04 -10.42
CA GLU A 88 -31.84 -6.08 -11.54
C GLU A 88 -30.77 -5.00 -11.35
N VAL A 89 -30.56 -4.53 -10.11
CA VAL A 89 -29.56 -3.47 -9.83
C VAL A 89 -28.14 -4.05 -9.69
N ARG A 90 -28.03 -5.34 -9.42
CA ARG A 90 -26.74 -6.03 -9.28
C ARG A 90 -26.21 -6.54 -10.62
N ASP A 91 -27.08 -6.66 -11.62
CA ASP A 91 -26.73 -7.16 -12.93
C ASP A 91 -25.90 -6.15 -13.75
N VAL A 92 -25.17 -6.66 -14.74
CA VAL A 92 -24.34 -5.84 -15.63
C VAL A 92 -25.22 -5.28 -16.75
N HIS A 93 -25.48 -3.98 -16.70
CA HIS A 93 -26.22 -3.30 -17.75
C HIS A 93 -25.31 -2.89 -18.94
N ILE A 94 -25.85 -2.86 -20.15
CA ILE A 94 -25.10 -2.59 -21.39
C ILE A 94 -24.47 -1.19 -21.38
N THR A 95 -25.14 -0.21 -20.76
CA THR A 95 -24.62 1.16 -20.62
C THR A 95 -23.38 1.26 -19.72
N HIS A 96 -23.03 0.21 -18.96
CA HIS A 96 -21.79 0.15 -18.20
C HIS A 96 -20.55 0.17 -19.10
N TYR A 97 -20.68 -0.20 -20.38
CA TYR A 97 -19.60 -0.18 -21.36
C TYR A 97 -18.86 1.16 -21.37
N GLY A 98 -17.54 1.14 -21.14
CA GLY A 98 -16.70 2.33 -21.09
C GLY A 98 -16.82 3.19 -19.83
N ARG A 99 -17.73 2.84 -18.90
CA ARG A 99 -18.09 3.66 -17.71
C ARG A 99 -17.79 2.95 -16.39
N LEU A 100 -18.36 1.76 -16.23
CA LEU A 100 -18.18 0.89 -15.07
C LEU A 100 -17.57 -0.42 -15.54
N CYS A 101 -16.58 -0.92 -14.81
CA CYS A 101 -16.00 -2.21 -15.13
C CYS A 101 -17.00 -3.33 -14.84
N PRO A 102 -17.25 -4.23 -15.81
CA PRO A 102 -18.15 -5.38 -15.59
C PRO A 102 -17.49 -6.52 -14.81
N ILE A 103 -16.16 -6.50 -14.65
CA ILE A 103 -15.38 -7.58 -14.02
C ILE A 103 -15.07 -7.27 -12.55
N GLU A 104 -14.65 -6.05 -12.24
CA GLU A 104 -14.17 -5.68 -10.90
C GLU A 104 -15.34 -5.31 -9.97
N THR A 105 -15.78 -6.30 -9.19
CA THR A 105 -16.74 -6.13 -8.09
C THR A 105 -16.40 -7.08 -6.93
N PRO A 106 -16.71 -6.74 -5.67
CA PRO A 106 -16.50 -7.67 -4.55
C PRO A 106 -17.36 -8.92 -4.68
N GLU A 107 -16.78 -10.08 -4.34
CA GLU A 107 -17.54 -11.32 -4.18
C GLU A 107 -18.46 -11.25 -2.95
N GLY A 108 -19.55 -12.02 -2.96
CA GLY A 108 -20.47 -12.16 -1.83
C GLY A 108 -21.61 -11.13 -1.83
N PRO A 109 -22.06 -10.65 -0.65
CA PRO A 109 -23.32 -9.92 -0.53
C PRO A 109 -23.33 -8.55 -1.21
N ASN A 110 -22.16 -8.00 -1.56
CA ASN A 110 -22.02 -6.69 -2.19
C ASN A 110 -21.82 -6.75 -3.72
N ILE A 111 -21.92 -7.94 -4.33
CA ILE A 111 -21.76 -8.11 -5.78
C ILE A 111 -22.73 -7.18 -6.53
N GLY A 112 -22.20 -6.44 -7.51
CA GLY A 112 -22.94 -5.49 -8.36
C GLY A 112 -23.33 -4.17 -7.67
N LEU A 113 -23.25 -4.10 -6.34
CA LEU A 113 -23.54 -2.86 -5.58
C LEU A 113 -22.32 -1.97 -5.43
N ILE A 114 -21.14 -2.54 -5.60
CA ILE A 114 -19.86 -1.86 -5.56
C ILE A 114 -19.13 -2.18 -6.85
N ASN A 115 -18.93 -1.16 -7.69
CA ASN A 115 -18.28 -1.30 -8.98
C ASN A 115 -17.09 -0.32 -9.06
N SER A 116 -16.15 -0.62 -9.95
CA SER A 116 -15.00 0.23 -10.22
C SER A 116 -15.22 1.07 -11.48
N LEU A 117 -14.76 2.31 -11.49
CA LEU A 117 -14.74 3.12 -12.70
C LEU A 117 -13.85 2.47 -13.77
N ALA A 118 -14.33 2.45 -15.01
CA ALA A 118 -13.50 2.09 -16.15
C ALA A 118 -12.35 3.10 -16.35
N ILE A 119 -11.33 2.75 -17.14
CA ILE A 119 -10.09 3.55 -17.27
C ILE A 119 -10.37 4.99 -17.70
N TYR A 120 -11.09 5.18 -18.82
CA TYR A 120 -11.33 6.49 -19.41
C TYR A 120 -12.66 7.14 -19.01
N ALA A 121 -13.40 6.50 -18.10
CA ALA A 121 -14.67 7.02 -17.62
C ALA A 121 -14.48 8.35 -16.89
N ARG A 122 -15.38 9.30 -17.12
CA ARG A 122 -15.40 10.58 -16.41
C ARG A 122 -16.82 10.97 -16.00
N THR A 123 -16.93 11.85 -15.02
CA THR A 123 -18.20 12.44 -14.62
C THR A 123 -18.39 13.79 -15.33
N ASN A 124 -19.58 14.01 -15.88
CA ASN A 124 -19.91 15.27 -16.54
C ASN A 124 -20.42 16.34 -15.56
N LYS A 125 -20.75 17.52 -16.08
CA LYS A 125 -21.23 18.66 -15.27
C LYS A 125 -22.51 18.36 -14.47
N TYR A 126 -23.31 17.39 -14.90
CA TYR A 126 -24.56 16.99 -14.25
C TYR A 126 -24.40 15.81 -13.29
N GLY A 127 -23.21 15.17 -13.25
CA GLY A 127 -22.98 13.99 -12.43
C GLY A 127 -23.17 12.65 -13.16
N PHE A 128 -23.45 12.63 -14.46
CA PHE A 128 -23.55 11.39 -15.24
C PHE A 128 -22.19 10.90 -15.73
N LEU A 129 -22.06 9.59 -15.91
CA LEU A 129 -20.86 8.96 -16.43
C LEU A 129 -20.81 9.04 -17.96
N GLU A 130 -19.66 9.47 -18.48
CA GLU A 130 -19.36 9.55 -19.91
C GLU A 130 -18.14 8.69 -20.25
N SER A 131 -18.11 8.19 -21.49
CA SER A 131 -16.96 7.48 -22.08
C SER A 131 -16.51 8.23 -23.34
N PRO A 132 -15.21 8.29 -23.65
CA PRO A 132 -14.72 8.91 -24.86
C PRO A 132 -14.89 8.01 -26.09
N TYR A 133 -15.14 8.62 -27.24
CA TYR A 133 -15.20 7.98 -28.55
C TYR A 133 -14.51 8.85 -29.60
N ARG A 134 -13.91 8.22 -30.61
CA ARG A 134 -13.37 8.90 -31.81
C ARG A 134 -14.49 9.14 -32.81
N LYS A 135 -14.55 10.34 -33.37
CA LYS A 135 -15.58 10.67 -34.37
C LYS A 135 -15.20 10.14 -35.75
N VAL A 136 -16.14 9.52 -36.46
CA VAL A 136 -15.97 9.05 -37.84
C VAL A 136 -16.62 10.05 -38.79
N ILE A 137 -15.85 10.58 -39.75
CA ILE A 137 -16.30 11.56 -40.72
C ILE A 137 -16.06 10.99 -42.11
N LYS A 138 -17.14 10.70 -42.86
CA LYS A 138 -17.06 10.11 -44.22
C LYS A 138 -16.14 8.88 -44.27
N ASN A 139 -16.38 7.91 -43.38
CA ASN A 139 -15.65 6.64 -43.24
C ASN A 139 -14.21 6.74 -42.70
N VAL A 140 -13.69 7.95 -42.52
CA VAL A 140 -12.38 8.19 -41.91
C VAL A 140 -12.55 8.38 -40.41
N VAL A 141 -11.86 7.56 -39.61
CA VAL A 141 -11.79 7.72 -38.17
C VAL A 141 -10.88 8.90 -37.85
N SER A 142 -11.44 9.95 -37.25
CA SER A 142 -10.69 11.14 -36.86
C SER A 142 -10.05 11.00 -35.47
N ASP A 143 -9.03 11.82 -35.21
CA ASP A 143 -8.41 11.93 -33.88
C ASP A 143 -9.20 12.84 -32.92
N LYS A 144 -10.35 13.36 -33.36
CA LYS A 144 -11.21 14.17 -32.51
C LYS A 144 -12.00 13.26 -31.57
N ILE A 145 -11.70 13.38 -30.28
CA ILE A 145 -12.37 12.65 -29.20
C ILE A 145 -13.58 13.45 -28.70
N GLU A 146 -14.76 12.82 -28.68
CA GLU A 146 -15.98 13.35 -28.07
C GLU A 146 -16.43 12.38 -26.97
N TYR A 147 -16.81 12.91 -25.82
CA TYR A 147 -17.31 12.11 -24.70
C TYR A 147 -18.82 12.07 -24.75
N LEU A 148 -19.38 10.87 -24.67
CA LEU A 148 -20.82 10.66 -24.77
C LEU A 148 -21.35 10.08 -23.45
N SER A 149 -22.46 10.64 -22.99
CA SER A 149 -23.24 10.07 -21.90
C SER A 149 -24.00 8.82 -22.38
N ALA A 150 -24.49 8.00 -21.44
CA ALA A 150 -25.24 6.79 -21.79
C ALA A 150 -26.52 7.09 -22.60
N ILE A 151 -27.08 8.30 -22.43
CA ILE A 151 -28.30 8.75 -23.11
C ILE A 151 -28.00 9.13 -24.56
N GLU A 152 -26.89 9.85 -24.79
CA GLU A 152 -26.46 10.27 -26.13
C GLU A 152 -25.95 9.09 -26.95
N GLU A 153 -25.21 8.19 -26.31
CA GLU A 153 -24.61 6.99 -26.91
C GLU A 153 -25.64 6.14 -27.69
N GLY A 154 -26.83 5.95 -27.13
CA GLY A 154 -27.87 5.10 -27.73
C GLY A 154 -28.39 5.57 -29.09
N ASN A 155 -28.13 6.83 -29.47
CA ASN A 155 -28.57 7.39 -30.75
C ASN A 155 -27.55 7.20 -31.89
N PHE A 156 -26.33 6.82 -31.56
CA PHE A 156 -25.24 6.72 -32.52
C PHE A 156 -24.84 5.26 -32.77
N VAL A 157 -24.32 5.00 -33.98
CA VAL A 157 -23.72 3.71 -34.33
C VAL A 157 -22.22 3.77 -34.03
N ILE A 158 -21.77 2.92 -33.09
CA ILE A 158 -20.40 2.96 -32.57
C ILE A 158 -19.66 1.67 -32.94
N ALA A 159 -18.55 1.78 -33.66
CA ALA A 159 -17.68 0.66 -33.99
C ALA A 159 -16.77 0.27 -32.81
N GLN A 160 -16.41 -1.00 -32.74
CA GLN A 160 -15.45 -1.52 -31.77
C GLN A 160 -14.04 -1.01 -32.04
N ALA A 161 -13.19 -1.00 -31.00
CA ALA A 161 -11.80 -0.56 -31.10
C ALA A 161 -10.95 -1.46 -32.02
N ASN A 162 -11.32 -2.74 -32.15
CA ASN A 162 -10.59 -3.74 -32.93
C ASN A 162 -11.00 -3.77 -34.42
N ALA A 163 -11.82 -2.81 -34.87
CA ALA A 163 -12.14 -2.70 -36.30
C ALA A 163 -10.87 -2.39 -37.12
N THR A 164 -10.74 -3.05 -38.27
CA THR A 164 -9.60 -2.92 -39.18
C THR A 164 -9.60 -1.55 -39.87
N LEU A 165 -8.47 -0.87 -39.80
CA LEU A 165 -8.27 0.45 -40.39
C LEU A 165 -7.15 0.42 -41.45
N ASN A 166 -7.32 1.24 -42.48
CA ASN A 166 -6.32 1.49 -43.51
C ASN A 166 -5.24 2.47 -42.97
N ASP A 167 -4.10 2.61 -43.66
CA ASP A 167 -3.06 3.59 -43.31
C ASP A 167 -3.57 5.05 -43.28
N THR A 168 -4.65 5.34 -44.00
CA THR A 168 -5.33 6.64 -44.04
C THR A 168 -6.38 6.82 -42.93
N GLY A 169 -6.61 5.81 -42.09
CA GLY A 169 -7.60 5.81 -41.02
C GLY A 169 -9.03 5.48 -41.46
N GLU A 170 -9.22 4.96 -42.68
CA GLU A 170 -10.52 4.50 -43.19
C GLU A 170 -10.86 3.09 -42.70
N LEU A 171 -12.14 2.83 -42.41
CA LEU A 171 -12.62 1.48 -42.09
C LEU A 171 -12.47 0.56 -43.31
N GLN A 172 -11.81 -0.59 -43.15
CA GLN A 172 -11.50 -1.50 -44.25
C GLN A 172 -12.69 -2.37 -44.68
N ASP A 173 -13.41 -2.92 -43.70
CA ASP A 173 -14.49 -3.88 -43.91
C ASP A 173 -15.80 -3.21 -44.38
N ASP A 174 -16.56 -3.88 -45.26
CA ASP A 174 -17.86 -3.38 -45.72
C ASP A 174 -18.90 -3.38 -44.60
N LEU A 175 -18.89 -4.42 -43.77
CA LEU A 175 -19.75 -4.60 -42.61
C LEU A 175 -18.90 -4.60 -41.36
N VAL A 176 -19.00 -3.52 -40.58
CA VAL A 176 -18.21 -3.31 -39.37
C VAL A 176 -19.02 -3.76 -38.15
N PRO A 177 -18.45 -4.55 -37.22
CA PRO A 177 -19.10 -4.88 -35.97
C PRO A 177 -19.28 -3.60 -35.13
N CYS A 178 -20.52 -3.30 -34.80
CA CYS A 178 -20.89 -2.08 -34.12
C CYS A 178 -21.97 -2.33 -33.07
N ARG A 179 -22.19 -1.31 -32.25
CA ARG A 179 -23.28 -1.28 -31.28
C ARG A 179 -24.21 -0.11 -31.61
N ASN A 180 -25.50 -0.38 -31.58
CA ASN A 180 -26.55 0.58 -31.87
C ASN A 180 -27.74 0.28 -30.98
N LYS A 181 -28.29 1.28 -30.28
CA LYS A 181 -29.43 1.12 -29.35
C LYS A 181 -29.29 -0.04 -28.36
N ASN A 182 -28.09 -0.20 -27.79
CA ASN A 182 -27.73 -1.26 -26.85
C ASN A 182 -27.73 -2.70 -27.44
N GLU A 183 -27.78 -2.86 -28.77
CA GLU A 183 -27.63 -4.16 -29.42
C GLU A 183 -26.36 -4.22 -30.26
N PHE A 184 -25.74 -5.40 -30.31
CA PHE A 184 -24.61 -5.68 -31.20
C PHE A 184 -25.14 -6.05 -32.59
N THR A 185 -24.73 -5.29 -33.60
CA THR A 185 -25.15 -5.48 -34.99
C THR A 185 -23.98 -5.22 -35.93
N PHE A 186 -24.08 -5.70 -37.17
CA PHE A 186 -23.16 -5.30 -38.23
C PHE A 186 -23.77 -4.13 -38.99
N ALA A 187 -23.04 -3.03 -39.10
CA ALA A 187 -23.47 -1.87 -39.87
C ALA A 187 -22.52 -1.64 -41.07
N PRO A 188 -23.04 -1.15 -42.20
CA PRO A 188 -22.19 -0.69 -43.28
C PRO A 188 -21.29 0.46 -42.80
N ARG A 189 -20.07 0.53 -43.32
CA ARG A 189 -19.06 1.54 -42.93
C ARG A 189 -19.58 2.98 -42.97
N ASP A 190 -20.49 3.28 -43.90
CA ASP A 190 -21.11 4.60 -44.10
C ASP A 190 -22.02 5.06 -42.95
N LEU A 191 -22.57 4.10 -42.19
CA LEU A 191 -23.46 4.41 -41.06
C LEU A 191 -22.71 4.55 -39.73
N VAL A 192 -21.43 4.17 -39.67
CA VAL A 192 -20.62 4.28 -38.46
C VAL A 192 -20.29 5.74 -38.19
N GLN A 193 -20.66 6.23 -37.00
CA GLN A 193 -20.50 7.63 -36.62
C GLN A 193 -19.40 7.84 -35.58
N TYR A 194 -19.18 6.83 -34.73
CA TYR A 194 -18.15 6.86 -33.71
C TYR A 194 -17.41 5.53 -33.64
N MET A 195 -16.24 5.54 -33.01
CA MET A 195 -15.43 4.36 -32.73
C MET A 195 -14.88 4.46 -31.32
N ASP A 196 -14.75 3.32 -30.64
CA ASP A 196 -14.06 3.21 -29.37
C ASP A 196 -12.62 3.75 -29.43
N VAL A 197 -12.11 4.34 -28.34
CA VAL A 197 -10.74 4.92 -28.31
C VAL A 197 -9.68 3.85 -28.13
N SER A 198 -9.96 2.86 -27.28
CA SER A 198 -9.02 1.79 -26.93
C SER A 198 -9.79 0.54 -26.50
N PRO A 199 -9.29 -0.68 -26.79
CA PRO A 199 -9.90 -1.91 -26.29
C PRO A 199 -9.96 -1.96 -24.75
N ARG A 200 -9.02 -1.30 -24.07
CA ARG A 200 -8.95 -1.23 -22.60
C ARG A 200 -10.04 -0.39 -21.98
N GLN A 201 -10.78 0.41 -22.75
CA GLN A 201 -11.76 1.35 -22.20
C GLN A 201 -12.88 0.67 -21.41
N ILE A 202 -13.13 -0.63 -21.65
CA ILE A 202 -14.22 -1.41 -21.04
C ILE A 202 -13.88 -1.79 -19.59
N VAL A 203 -12.60 -1.93 -19.27
CA VAL A 203 -12.13 -2.50 -18.00
C VAL A 203 -11.66 -1.42 -17.02
N SER A 204 -11.58 -1.80 -15.75
CA SER A 204 -10.98 -0.97 -14.70
C SER A 204 -9.46 -1.06 -14.72
N VAL A 205 -8.84 -0.26 -13.86
CA VAL A 205 -7.39 -0.24 -13.64
C VAL A 205 -6.84 -1.59 -13.14
N ALA A 206 -7.57 -2.31 -12.28
CA ALA A 206 -7.10 -3.60 -11.77
C ALA A 206 -7.22 -4.73 -12.80
N ALA A 207 -8.32 -4.76 -13.55
CA ALA A 207 -8.53 -5.75 -14.58
C ALA A 207 -7.59 -5.54 -15.78
N SER A 208 -7.23 -4.30 -16.10
CA SER A 208 -6.29 -4.00 -17.19
C SER A 208 -4.82 -4.35 -16.91
N LEU A 209 -4.47 -4.71 -15.67
CA LEU A 209 -3.15 -5.21 -15.29
C LEU A 209 -2.99 -6.73 -15.47
N ILE A 210 -4.07 -7.42 -15.83
CA ILE A 210 -4.05 -8.86 -16.12
C ILE A 210 -3.65 -9.02 -17.59
N PRO A 211 -2.46 -9.59 -17.90
CA PRO A 211 -2.09 -9.91 -19.28
C PRO A 211 -2.98 -11.04 -19.79
N PHE A 212 -3.18 -11.15 -21.10
CA PHE A 212 -4.00 -12.23 -21.70
C PHE A 212 -5.41 -12.35 -21.09
N LEU A 213 -6.00 -11.23 -20.65
CA LEU A 213 -7.33 -11.18 -20.04
C LEU A 213 -8.40 -11.79 -20.95
N GLU A 214 -8.23 -11.65 -22.27
CA GLU A 214 -9.09 -12.22 -23.31
C GLU A 214 -9.15 -13.76 -23.31
N HIS A 215 -8.22 -14.44 -22.62
CA HIS A 215 -8.14 -15.90 -22.53
C HIS A 215 -8.59 -16.46 -21.16
N ASP A 216 -9.11 -15.61 -20.29
CA ASP A 216 -9.62 -16.00 -18.98
C ASP A 216 -11.15 -15.90 -18.91
N ASP A 217 -11.77 -16.85 -18.20
CA ASP A 217 -13.16 -16.71 -17.78
C ASP A 217 -13.37 -15.47 -16.90
N ALA A 218 -14.50 -14.79 -17.08
CA ALA A 218 -14.81 -13.54 -16.38
C ALA A 218 -14.79 -13.69 -14.85
N ASN A 219 -15.20 -14.85 -14.30
CA ASN A 219 -15.16 -15.07 -12.86
C ASN A 219 -13.72 -15.18 -12.34
N ARG A 220 -12.80 -15.74 -13.16
CA ARG A 220 -11.37 -15.81 -12.82
C ARG A 220 -10.72 -14.44 -12.91
N ALA A 221 -11.06 -13.65 -13.92
CA ALA A 221 -10.63 -12.27 -14.01
C ALA A 221 -11.13 -11.42 -12.82
N LEU A 222 -12.37 -11.62 -12.38
CA LEU A 222 -12.92 -10.97 -11.18
C LEU A 222 -12.08 -11.32 -9.95
N MET A 223 -11.82 -12.61 -9.73
CA MET A 223 -10.97 -13.07 -8.63
C MET A 223 -9.56 -12.51 -8.72
N GLY A 224 -8.96 -12.51 -9.91
CA GLY A 224 -7.63 -11.97 -10.19
C GLY A 224 -7.51 -10.48 -9.87
N SER A 225 -8.46 -9.67 -10.32
CA SER A 225 -8.50 -8.23 -10.02
C SER A 225 -8.68 -7.95 -8.52
N ASN A 226 -9.49 -8.77 -7.83
CA ASN A 226 -9.69 -8.66 -6.39
C ASN A 226 -8.45 -9.09 -5.58
N MET A 227 -7.77 -10.15 -6.00
CA MET A 227 -6.58 -10.67 -5.29
C MET A 227 -5.37 -9.77 -5.44
N GLN A 228 -5.20 -9.11 -6.59
CA GLN A 228 -4.13 -8.12 -6.77
C GLN A 228 -4.20 -6.99 -5.74
N ARG A 229 -5.40 -6.56 -5.32
CA ARG A 229 -5.58 -5.54 -4.25
C ARG A 229 -5.17 -6.03 -2.86
N GLN A 230 -5.06 -7.34 -2.67
CA GLN A 230 -4.68 -7.96 -1.40
C GLN A 230 -3.18 -8.31 -1.33
N ALA A 231 -2.43 -8.11 -2.42
CA ALA A 231 -1.01 -8.41 -2.47
C ALA A 231 -0.23 -7.53 -1.49
N VAL A 232 0.64 -8.14 -0.68
CA VAL A 232 1.50 -7.43 0.27
C VAL A 232 2.83 -7.12 -0.40
N PRO A 233 3.34 -5.88 -0.30
CA PRO A 233 4.67 -5.52 -0.78
C PRO A 233 5.75 -6.43 -0.21
N THR A 234 6.54 -7.02 -1.09
CA THR A 234 7.72 -7.81 -0.73
C THR A 234 8.90 -6.91 -0.38
N LEU A 235 9.87 -7.44 0.37
CA LEU A 235 11.10 -6.73 0.74
C LEU A 235 11.89 -6.26 -0.49
N LEU A 236 11.96 -7.15 -1.48
CA LEU A 236 12.54 -6.91 -2.79
C LEU A 236 11.40 -6.79 -3.80
N ALA A 237 11.24 -5.59 -4.38
CA ALA A 237 10.30 -5.39 -5.46
C ALA A 237 10.91 -5.94 -6.76
N GLU A 238 10.08 -6.56 -7.59
CA GLU A 238 10.48 -7.08 -8.89
C GLU A 238 9.39 -6.76 -9.91
N LYS A 239 9.72 -5.99 -10.94
CA LYS A 239 8.78 -5.70 -12.03
C LYS A 239 8.29 -6.98 -12.73
N PRO A 240 7.04 -7.02 -13.20
CA PRO A 240 6.53 -8.16 -13.96
C PRO A 240 7.26 -8.29 -15.30
N LEU A 241 7.72 -9.49 -15.65
CA LEU A 241 8.27 -9.75 -16.98
C LEU A 241 7.20 -9.71 -18.07
N VAL A 242 5.96 -10.05 -17.71
CA VAL A 242 4.79 -9.97 -18.60
C VAL A 242 3.82 -8.97 -17.99
N GLY A 243 3.89 -7.71 -18.39
CA GLY A 243 2.99 -6.64 -17.96
C GLY A 243 1.93 -6.33 -19.02
N THR A 244 1.20 -5.23 -18.82
CA THR A 244 0.28 -4.67 -19.83
C THR A 244 0.65 -3.24 -20.25
N GLY A 245 1.63 -2.63 -19.58
CA GLY A 245 2.00 -1.22 -19.74
C GLY A 245 1.17 -0.26 -18.89
N MET A 246 0.18 -0.77 -18.15
CA MET A 246 -0.56 0.03 -17.16
C MET A 246 0.22 0.23 -15.86
N GLU A 247 1.23 -0.62 -15.60
CA GLU A 247 2.01 -0.66 -14.37
C GLU A 247 2.66 0.69 -14.06
N ARG A 248 3.26 1.35 -15.06
CA ARG A 248 3.87 2.68 -14.89
C ARG A 248 2.85 3.75 -14.56
N ILE A 249 1.70 3.73 -15.22
CA ILE A 249 0.62 4.71 -15.00
C ILE A 249 0.10 4.57 -13.57
N VAL A 250 -0.15 3.33 -13.12
CA VAL A 250 -0.64 3.06 -11.77
C VAL A 250 0.39 3.44 -10.71
N ALA A 251 1.68 3.16 -10.91
CA ALA A 251 2.72 3.54 -9.96
C ALA A 251 2.81 5.07 -9.81
N VAL A 252 2.87 5.80 -10.93
CA VAL A 252 2.99 7.27 -10.97
C VAL A 252 1.74 7.95 -10.39
N ASP A 253 0.55 7.60 -10.88
CA ASP A 253 -0.71 8.26 -10.48
C ASP A 253 -1.15 7.91 -9.05
N SER A 254 -0.60 6.86 -8.45
CA SER A 254 -0.93 6.50 -7.06
C SER A 254 -0.41 7.52 -6.05
N GLY A 255 0.64 8.25 -6.40
CA GLY A 255 1.36 9.16 -5.50
C GLY A 255 2.31 8.46 -4.53
N VAL A 256 2.53 7.14 -4.66
CA VAL A 256 3.51 6.40 -3.83
C VAL A 256 4.95 6.62 -4.30
N THR A 257 5.15 6.85 -5.59
CA THR A 257 6.43 7.20 -6.20
C THR A 257 6.68 8.69 -6.10
N VAL A 258 7.92 9.10 -5.92
CA VAL A 258 8.29 10.52 -5.91
C VAL A 258 8.60 10.96 -7.34
N ILE A 259 7.85 11.94 -7.83
CA ILE A 259 7.96 12.45 -9.20
C ILE A 259 8.64 13.82 -9.20
N ALA A 260 9.51 14.05 -10.17
CA ALA A 260 10.12 15.34 -10.41
C ALA A 260 9.07 16.36 -10.88
N LYS A 261 8.89 17.45 -10.11
CA LYS A 261 7.98 18.55 -10.48
C LYS A 261 8.53 19.34 -11.67
N ARG A 262 9.84 19.59 -11.65
CA ARG A 262 10.56 20.39 -12.64
C ARG A 262 11.72 19.61 -13.23
N SER A 263 12.09 19.97 -14.44
CA SER A 263 13.29 19.48 -15.09
C SER A 263 14.52 20.11 -14.43
N GLY A 264 15.54 19.31 -14.16
CA GLY A 264 16.68 19.75 -13.34
C GLY A 264 17.82 18.75 -13.31
N VAL A 265 18.86 19.10 -12.56
CA VAL A 265 20.00 18.21 -12.27
C VAL A 265 19.94 17.83 -10.81
N VAL A 266 20.15 16.55 -10.51
CA VAL A 266 20.17 16.06 -9.13
C VAL A 266 21.45 16.54 -8.44
N ASP A 267 21.32 17.39 -7.42
CA ASP A 267 22.44 17.98 -6.68
C ASP A 267 23.02 16.99 -5.66
N SER A 268 22.14 16.47 -4.80
CA SER A 268 22.52 15.51 -3.76
C SER A 268 21.42 14.49 -3.50
N ILE A 269 21.84 13.29 -3.12
CA ILE A 269 20.96 12.16 -2.84
C ILE A 269 21.33 11.58 -1.48
N ASP A 270 20.32 11.41 -0.64
CA ASP A 270 20.37 10.68 0.63
C ASP A 270 19.28 9.60 0.60
N ALA A 271 19.39 8.58 1.44
CA ALA A 271 18.36 7.55 1.56
C ALA A 271 17.00 8.10 2.03
N GLY A 272 17.00 9.28 2.67
CA GLY A 272 15.81 9.96 3.19
C GLY A 272 15.36 11.21 2.43
N ARG A 273 16.13 11.72 1.47
CA ARG A 273 15.76 12.90 0.68
C ARG A 273 16.54 13.01 -0.63
N ILE A 274 15.95 13.68 -1.62
CA ILE A 274 16.56 13.98 -2.93
C ILE A 274 16.48 15.48 -3.15
N VAL A 275 17.58 16.11 -3.55
CA VAL A 275 17.64 17.54 -3.84
C VAL A 275 17.90 17.73 -5.32
N VAL A 276 16.97 18.40 -6.01
CA VAL A 276 17.06 18.69 -7.45
C VAL A 276 17.21 20.19 -7.64
N ARG A 277 18.24 20.56 -8.40
CA ARG A 277 18.46 21.93 -8.88
C ARG A 277 17.67 22.11 -10.18
N ALA A 278 16.63 22.93 -10.15
CA ALA A 278 15.78 23.16 -11.32
C ALA A 278 16.54 23.92 -12.41
N LEU A 279 16.18 23.69 -13.67
CA LEU A 279 16.69 24.45 -14.80
C LEU A 279 16.16 25.90 -14.78
N GLN A 280 17.03 26.84 -15.18
CA GLN A 280 16.69 28.27 -15.20
C GLN A 280 15.47 28.60 -16.07
N SER A 281 15.19 27.78 -17.11
CA SER A 281 14.04 27.95 -18.00
C SER A 281 12.68 27.70 -17.36
N GLU A 282 12.62 26.93 -16.26
CA GLU A 282 11.37 26.57 -15.55
C GLU A 282 11.20 27.33 -14.23
N THR A 283 12.13 28.22 -13.88
CA THR A 283 12.08 29.08 -12.69
C THR A 283 11.52 30.45 -13.00
N ALA A 284 10.55 30.91 -12.22
CA ALA A 284 10.17 32.32 -12.18
C ALA A 284 11.23 33.13 -11.41
N ASP A 285 11.40 34.43 -11.72
CA ASP A 285 12.46 35.30 -11.15
C ASP A 285 12.50 35.40 -9.60
N LYS A 286 11.45 34.94 -8.91
CA LYS A 286 11.34 34.93 -7.43
C LYS A 286 11.43 33.54 -6.79
N ASP A 287 11.54 32.49 -7.58
CA ASP A 287 11.62 31.12 -7.09
C ASP A 287 13.07 30.74 -6.79
N VAL A 288 13.26 29.99 -5.70
CA VAL A 288 14.54 29.53 -5.17
C VAL A 288 15.25 28.57 -6.15
N GLY A 289 14.52 27.94 -7.07
CA GLY A 289 15.08 27.05 -8.09
C GLY A 289 15.60 25.72 -7.55
N VAL A 290 15.14 25.34 -6.35
CA VAL A 290 15.50 24.09 -5.67
C VAL A 290 14.24 23.36 -5.29
N ASP A 291 14.20 22.07 -5.62
CA ASP A 291 13.15 21.16 -5.16
C ASP A 291 13.76 20.12 -4.21
N ILE A 292 13.31 20.15 -2.95
CA ILE A 292 13.65 19.14 -1.94
C ILE A 292 12.52 18.12 -1.83
N TYR A 293 12.84 16.87 -2.10
CA TYR A 293 11.92 15.74 -2.01
C TYR A 293 12.28 14.89 -0.79
N ASN A 294 11.50 15.02 0.29
CA ASN A 294 11.65 14.19 1.48
C ASN A 294 10.99 12.82 1.26
N LEU A 295 11.79 11.75 1.41
CA LEU A 295 11.33 10.38 1.23
C LEU A 295 10.72 9.82 2.51
N THR A 296 9.64 9.06 2.35
CA THR A 296 9.01 8.31 3.45
C THR A 296 9.77 7.01 3.70
N LYS A 297 10.26 6.80 4.92
CA LYS A 297 11.06 5.62 5.30
C LYS A 297 10.33 4.81 6.35
N TYR A 298 10.18 3.51 6.09
CA TYR A 298 9.63 2.52 7.02
C TYR A 298 8.43 3.01 7.85
N SER A 299 7.43 3.57 7.16
CA SER A 299 6.19 4.05 7.78
C SER A 299 5.12 2.96 7.76
N ARG A 300 4.27 2.94 8.78
CA ARG A 300 3.12 2.05 8.87
C ARG A 300 2.02 2.45 7.87
N SER A 301 1.43 1.47 7.18
CA SER A 301 0.17 1.62 6.44
C SER A 301 -1.05 1.28 7.31
N ASN A 302 -2.26 1.59 6.83
CA ASN A 302 -3.50 1.21 7.52
C ASN A 302 -3.64 -0.30 7.77
N GLN A 303 -3.08 -1.15 6.90
CA GLN A 303 -3.12 -2.61 6.99
C GLN A 303 -1.83 -3.19 7.61
N ASN A 304 -1.08 -2.38 8.35
CA ASN A 304 0.17 -2.75 9.01
C ASN A 304 1.28 -3.21 8.06
N THR A 305 1.19 -2.89 6.76
CA THR A 305 2.28 -3.10 5.79
C THR A 305 3.30 -1.96 5.89
N CYS A 306 4.47 -2.15 5.28
CA CYS A 306 5.55 -1.16 5.26
C CYS A 306 5.49 -0.26 4.02
N ILE A 307 5.42 1.05 4.23
CA ILE A 307 5.62 2.08 3.21
C ILE A 307 7.07 2.57 3.30
N ASN A 308 7.86 2.28 2.28
CA ASN A 308 9.25 2.70 2.21
C ASN A 308 9.59 3.14 0.79
N GLN A 309 10.15 4.33 0.66
CA GLN A 309 10.61 4.88 -0.61
C GLN A 309 12.13 4.69 -0.78
N LYS A 310 12.56 4.37 -1.99
CA LYS A 310 13.98 4.15 -2.35
C LYS A 310 14.37 5.06 -3.51
N PRO A 311 15.44 5.88 -3.37
CA PRO A 311 15.90 6.72 -4.48
C PRO A 311 16.39 5.86 -5.65
N LEU A 312 16.05 6.27 -6.87
CA LEU A 312 16.44 5.60 -8.13
C LEU A 312 17.57 6.34 -8.87
N VAL A 313 17.49 7.67 -8.86
CA VAL A 313 18.41 8.56 -9.59
C VAL A 313 19.81 8.57 -8.98
N ILE A 314 20.78 9.03 -9.76
CA ILE A 314 22.18 9.21 -9.33
C ILE A 314 22.53 10.70 -9.27
N ALA A 315 23.43 11.10 -8.36
CA ALA A 315 23.86 12.49 -8.26
C ALA A 315 24.53 12.95 -9.57
N GLY A 316 24.16 14.13 -10.05
CA GLY A 316 24.58 14.68 -11.33
C GLY A 316 23.77 14.22 -12.55
N GLU A 317 22.77 13.35 -12.38
CA GLU A 317 21.86 12.95 -13.45
C GLU A 317 20.88 14.08 -13.81
N MET A 318 20.54 14.19 -15.09
CA MET A 318 19.54 15.13 -15.59
C MET A 318 18.17 14.45 -15.59
N VAL A 319 17.20 15.05 -14.90
CA VAL A 319 15.83 14.55 -14.78
C VAL A 319 14.86 15.51 -15.47
N ARG A 320 13.80 14.97 -16.08
CA ARG A 320 12.73 15.76 -16.69
C ARG A 320 11.54 15.87 -15.75
N SER A 321 10.74 16.91 -15.93
CA SER A 321 9.44 17.00 -15.26
C SER A 321 8.61 15.75 -15.59
N GLY A 322 8.09 15.08 -14.56
CA GLY A 322 7.35 13.82 -14.68
C GLY A 322 8.18 12.54 -14.49
N ASP A 323 9.51 12.62 -14.39
CA ASP A 323 10.34 11.44 -14.14
C ASP A 323 10.25 10.97 -12.68
N VAL A 324 10.38 9.66 -12.47
CA VAL A 324 10.33 9.04 -11.13
C VAL A 324 11.71 9.13 -10.47
N LEU A 325 11.80 9.89 -9.39
CA LEU A 325 13.02 10.09 -8.60
C LEU A 325 13.24 8.98 -7.56
N ALA A 326 12.15 8.47 -6.98
CA ALA A 326 12.18 7.40 -5.99
C ALA A 326 10.99 6.45 -6.15
N ASP A 327 11.27 5.15 -6.05
CA ASP A 327 10.28 4.11 -5.97
C ASP A 327 9.58 4.10 -4.61
N GLY A 328 8.32 3.67 -4.60
CA GLY A 328 7.52 3.44 -3.40
C GLY A 328 7.47 1.95 -3.01
N PRO A 329 6.56 1.58 -2.10
CA PRO A 329 6.28 0.17 -1.81
C PRO A 329 5.67 -0.51 -3.04
N ALA A 330 6.14 -1.72 -3.36
CA ALA A 330 5.68 -2.49 -4.52
C ALA A 330 5.80 -1.72 -5.86
N THR A 331 6.88 -0.95 -6.04
CA THR A 331 7.28 -0.42 -7.35
C THR A 331 8.76 -0.71 -7.63
N ASP A 332 9.11 -0.88 -8.90
CA ASP A 332 10.47 -1.11 -9.39
C ASP A 332 10.70 -0.30 -10.67
N MET A 333 11.63 0.65 -10.64
CA MET A 333 11.94 1.59 -11.72
C MET A 333 10.72 2.37 -12.23
N GLY A 334 9.81 2.74 -11.33
CA GLY A 334 8.57 3.46 -11.67
C GLY A 334 7.48 2.60 -12.28
N GLU A 335 7.63 1.27 -12.31
CA GLU A 335 6.58 0.31 -12.66
C GLU A 335 6.00 -0.34 -11.41
N LEU A 336 4.71 -0.66 -11.43
CA LEU A 336 4.05 -1.41 -10.36
C LEU A 336 4.59 -2.84 -10.29
N ALA A 337 5.07 -3.22 -9.11
CA ALA A 337 5.70 -4.50 -8.80
C ALA A 337 5.05 -5.14 -7.56
N LEU A 338 3.85 -5.70 -7.72
CA LEU A 338 3.04 -6.28 -6.63
C LEU A 338 3.57 -7.62 -6.08
N GLY A 339 4.40 -8.32 -6.85
CA GLY A 339 4.85 -9.69 -6.60
C GLY A 339 6.21 -9.95 -7.23
N GLN A 340 6.48 -11.20 -7.61
CA GLN A 340 7.74 -11.61 -8.21
C GLN A 340 7.57 -12.69 -9.28
N ASN A 341 8.50 -12.74 -10.25
CA ASN A 341 8.47 -13.71 -11.33
C ASN A 341 9.14 -15.01 -10.88
N LEU A 342 8.38 -16.10 -10.76
CA LEU A 342 8.90 -17.39 -10.31
C LEU A 342 8.97 -18.40 -11.45
N PHE A 343 9.96 -19.28 -11.41
CA PHE A 343 10.04 -20.39 -12.35
C PHE A 343 9.09 -21.51 -11.93
N ILE A 344 8.06 -21.76 -12.73
CA ILE A 344 6.95 -22.67 -12.40
C ILE A 344 6.97 -23.90 -13.30
N ALA A 345 6.59 -25.05 -12.76
CA ALA A 345 6.22 -26.24 -13.53
C ALA A 345 4.76 -26.64 -13.27
N PHE A 346 4.04 -26.98 -14.34
CA PHE A 346 2.67 -27.52 -14.25
C PHE A 346 2.68 -29.05 -14.24
N MET A 347 2.78 -29.64 -13.05
CA MET A 347 2.76 -31.10 -12.87
C MET A 347 2.23 -31.47 -11.50
N SER A 348 1.75 -32.70 -11.32
CA SER A 348 1.41 -33.24 -10.00
C SER A 348 2.68 -33.62 -9.24
N TRP A 349 2.76 -33.27 -7.95
CA TRP A 349 3.92 -33.59 -7.12
C TRP A 349 3.50 -34.25 -5.81
N ASN A 350 3.48 -35.60 -5.76
CA ASN A 350 3.26 -36.41 -4.55
C ASN A 350 2.06 -35.99 -3.66
N GLY A 351 1.03 -35.37 -4.24
CA GLY A 351 -0.11 -34.82 -3.50
C GLY A 351 0.14 -33.50 -2.77
N PHE A 352 1.36 -32.96 -2.77
CA PHE A 352 1.66 -31.66 -2.13
C PHE A 352 0.94 -30.50 -2.80
N ASN A 353 0.66 -30.59 -4.09
CA ASN A 353 -0.14 -29.61 -4.82
C ASN A 353 -1.58 -30.09 -5.08
N PHE A 354 -2.14 -30.90 -4.17
CA PHE A 354 -3.53 -31.34 -4.26
C PHE A 354 -4.51 -30.16 -4.12
N GLU A 355 -5.62 -30.23 -4.87
CA GLU A 355 -6.55 -29.12 -5.10
C GLU A 355 -5.81 -27.85 -5.58
N ASP A 356 -5.76 -26.84 -4.70
CA ASP A 356 -5.16 -25.53 -4.92
C ASP A 356 -3.88 -25.35 -4.09
N SER A 357 -3.36 -26.42 -3.51
CA SER A 357 -2.13 -26.34 -2.74
C SER A 357 -0.93 -26.05 -3.63
N ILE A 358 0.05 -25.34 -3.09
CA ILE A 358 1.27 -24.96 -3.79
C ILE A 358 2.46 -25.57 -3.05
N ALA A 359 3.33 -26.26 -3.80
CA ALA A 359 4.65 -26.66 -3.31
C ALA A 359 5.67 -25.62 -3.75
N ILE A 360 6.48 -25.12 -2.81
CA ILE A 360 7.48 -24.07 -3.05
C ILE A 360 8.88 -24.59 -2.73
N SER A 361 9.88 -24.16 -3.49
CA SER A 361 11.28 -24.45 -3.21
C SER A 361 11.78 -23.68 -1.99
N GLU A 362 12.64 -24.32 -1.20
CA GLU A 362 13.44 -23.68 -0.15
C GLU A 362 14.27 -22.50 -0.70
N ARG A 363 14.68 -22.56 -1.97
CA ARG A 363 15.41 -21.47 -2.65
C ARG A 363 14.68 -20.14 -2.51
N VAL A 364 13.37 -20.11 -2.76
CA VAL A 364 12.54 -18.91 -2.69
C VAL A 364 12.54 -18.30 -1.29
N VAL A 365 12.58 -19.15 -0.26
CA VAL A 365 12.63 -18.73 1.15
C VAL A 365 14.03 -18.20 1.49
N SER A 366 15.07 -18.90 1.04
CA SER A 366 16.48 -18.54 1.28
C SER A 366 16.87 -17.20 0.66
N GLU A 367 16.32 -16.88 -0.52
CA GLU A 367 16.54 -15.63 -1.24
C GLU A 367 15.68 -14.46 -0.68
N ASP A 368 14.91 -14.69 0.40
CA ASP A 368 14.01 -13.73 1.05
C ASP A 368 13.03 -13.04 0.07
N ARG A 369 12.65 -13.75 -0.99
CA ARG A 369 11.84 -13.26 -2.12
C ARG A 369 10.45 -12.78 -1.70
N PHE A 370 9.73 -13.59 -0.95
CA PHE A 370 8.39 -13.29 -0.41
C PHE A 370 8.39 -12.92 1.07
N THR A 371 9.51 -12.40 1.57
CA THR A 371 9.58 -11.83 2.91
C THR A 371 8.94 -10.45 2.89
N SER A 372 7.99 -10.20 3.80
CA SER A 372 7.28 -8.91 3.94
C SER A 372 7.62 -8.25 5.27
N ILE A 373 7.67 -6.91 5.29
CA ILE A 373 7.82 -6.13 6.52
C ILE A 373 6.44 -5.65 6.96
N HIS A 374 6.07 -6.00 8.18
CA HIS A 374 4.87 -5.52 8.85
C HIS A 374 5.26 -4.55 9.96
N ILE A 375 4.53 -3.45 10.09
CA ILE A 375 4.78 -2.44 11.13
C ILE A 375 3.52 -2.32 11.98
N GLU A 376 3.67 -2.71 13.23
CA GLU A 376 2.60 -2.73 14.21
C GLU A 376 2.73 -1.54 15.15
N GLU A 377 1.63 -0.82 15.37
CA GLU A 377 1.57 0.30 16.30
C GLU A 377 0.97 -0.19 17.62
N LEU A 378 1.79 -0.19 18.66
CA LEU A 378 1.39 -0.55 20.01
C LEU A 378 1.34 0.72 20.86
N VAL A 379 0.19 0.95 21.52
CA VAL A 379 -0.08 2.20 22.21
C VAL A 379 -0.22 1.95 23.71
N CYS A 380 0.55 2.70 24.50
CA CYS A 380 0.41 2.78 25.95
C CYS A 380 -0.16 4.15 26.32
N VAL A 381 -1.23 4.16 27.12
CA VAL A 381 -1.89 5.40 27.56
C VAL A 381 -1.80 5.47 29.07
N ALA A 382 -1.26 6.60 29.57
CA ALA A 382 -1.24 6.95 30.97
C ALA A 382 -2.39 7.92 31.26
N ARG A 383 -3.26 7.53 32.20
CA ARG A 383 -4.48 8.26 32.54
C ARG A 383 -4.45 8.76 33.96
N ASP A 384 -5.19 9.83 34.20
CA ASP A 384 -5.53 10.26 35.54
C ASP A 384 -6.75 9.46 36.03
N THR A 385 -6.57 8.67 37.09
CA THR A 385 -7.63 7.85 37.68
C THR A 385 -8.12 8.44 39.00
N LYS A 386 -9.28 8.00 39.48
CA LYS A 386 -9.80 8.44 40.78
C LYS A 386 -8.87 8.13 41.96
N LEU A 387 -8.01 7.12 41.83
CA LEU A 387 -7.07 6.69 42.87
C LEU A 387 -5.71 7.39 42.77
N GLY A 388 -5.46 8.12 41.68
CA GLY A 388 -4.19 8.78 41.37
C GLY A 388 -3.84 8.68 39.89
N SER A 389 -2.80 9.41 39.48
CA SER A 389 -2.25 9.34 38.12
C SER A 389 -1.56 8.00 37.87
N GLU A 390 -1.75 7.46 36.67
CA GLU A 390 -0.89 6.40 36.16
C GLU A 390 0.42 6.98 35.66
N ASP A 391 1.53 6.37 36.06
CA ASP A 391 2.87 6.84 35.71
C ASP A 391 3.56 5.86 34.75
N ILE A 392 4.36 6.42 33.84
CA ILE A 392 5.26 5.67 32.96
C ILE A 392 6.63 5.69 33.61
N THR A 393 7.12 4.53 34.03
CA THR A 393 8.37 4.39 34.79
C THR A 393 8.98 3.00 34.58
N ALA A 394 10.31 2.92 34.74
CA ALA A 394 11.04 1.66 34.76
C ALA A 394 10.90 0.89 36.09
N ASP A 395 10.42 1.55 37.16
CA ASP A 395 10.22 0.93 38.47
C ASP A 395 8.90 0.14 38.52
N ILE A 396 8.96 -1.13 38.10
CA ILE A 396 7.80 -2.01 37.97
C ILE A 396 7.86 -3.11 39.05
N PRO A 397 6.80 -3.32 39.86
CA PRO A 397 6.84 -4.28 40.95
C PRO A 397 6.90 -5.73 40.43
N ASN A 398 7.66 -6.57 41.14
CA ASN A 398 7.76 -8.03 40.92
C ASN A 398 8.30 -8.46 39.55
N ILE A 399 9.14 -7.62 38.90
CA ILE A 399 9.79 -7.94 37.62
C ILE A 399 11.29 -8.10 37.82
N ASN A 400 11.87 -9.10 37.15
CA ASN A 400 13.30 -9.36 37.19
C ASN A 400 14.07 -8.30 36.38
N GLU A 401 15.22 -7.84 36.88
CA GLU A 401 16.04 -6.79 36.24
C GLU A 401 16.44 -7.11 34.80
N HIS A 402 16.63 -8.39 34.45
CA HIS A 402 16.94 -8.80 33.08
C HIS A 402 15.85 -8.38 32.07
N ILE A 403 14.58 -8.36 32.47
CA ILE A 403 13.47 -7.96 31.59
C ILE A 403 13.46 -6.44 31.39
N LEU A 404 13.96 -5.69 32.38
CA LEU A 404 14.06 -4.23 32.37
C LEU A 404 15.26 -3.73 31.55
N ALA A 405 16.20 -4.60 31.18
CA ALA A 405 17.42 -4.23 30.46
C ALA A 405 17.16 -3.53 29.11
N ASN A 406 15.99 -3.78 28.49
CA ASN A 406 15.61 -3.16 27.22
C ASN A 406 14.94 -1.78 27.38
N LEU A 407 14.58 -1.39 28.60
CA LEU A 407 13.92 -0.12 28.90
C LEU A 407 14.95 0.95 29.27
N ASP A 408 14.66 2.18 28.87
CA ASP A 408 15.40 3.35 29.30
C ASP A 408 14.99 3.78 30.72
N ILE A 409 15.65 4.84 31.23
CA ILE A 409 15.40 5.40 32.57
C ILE A 409 13.94 5.89 32.71
N ALA A 410 13.30 6.29 31.60
CA ALA A 410 11.91 6.72 31.59
C ALA A 410 10.91 5.53 31.54
N GLY A 411 11.39 4.29 31.44
CA GLY A 411 10.56 3.10 31.33
C GLY A 411 10.07 2.81 29.90
N VAL A 412 10.76 3.32 28.88
CA VAL A 412 10.40 3.17 27.46
C VAL A 412 11.49 2.37 26.73
N VAL A 413 11.09 1.44 25.87
CA VAL A 413 12.02 0.59 25.12
C VAL A 413 12.95 1.40 24.19
N HIS A 414 14.20 0.96 24.09
CA HIS A 414 15.16 1.54 23.16
C HIS A 414 14.80 1.26 21.68
N VAL A 415 14.94 2.28 20.84
CA VAL A 415 14.86 2.13 19.37
C VAL A 415 16.03 1.26 18.90
N GLY A 416 15.73 0.22 18.13
CA GLY A 416 16.68 -0.80 17.69
C GLY A 416 16.71 -2.06 18.56
N ALA A 417 15.99 -2.09 19.68
CA ALA A 417 15.90 -3.29 20.51
C ALA A 417 15.11 -4.40 19.78
N GLU A 418 15.66 -5.61 19.78
CA GLU A 418 14.95 -6.82 19.37
C GLU A 418 14.11 -7.32 20.54
N VAL A 419 12.81 -7.48 20.30
CA VAL A 419 11.85 -7.85 21.33
C VAL A 419 11.07 -9.07 20.89
N THR A 420 10.77 -9.92 21.86
CA THR A 420 9.99 -11.13 21.68
C THR A 420 8.64 -11.01 22.37
N ALA A 421 7.73 -11.92 22.06
CA ALA A 421 6.45 -12.05 22.78
C ALA A 421 6.63 -11.98 24.31
N GLY A 422 5.86 -11.11 24.97
CA GLY A 422 5.88 -10.92 26.43
C GLY A 422 6.91 -9.92 26.97
N SER A 423 7.87 -9.46 26.15
CA SER A 423 8.78 -8.37 26.51
C SER A 423 8.01 -7.07 26.79
N ILE A 424 8.51 -6.26 27.73
CA ILE A 424 7.90 -4.97 28.10
C ILE A 424 8.39 -3.89 27.14
N LEU A 425 7.46 -3.15 26.54
CA LEU A 425 7.76 -2.03 25.65
C LEU A 425 7.69 -0.69 26.37
N VAL A 426 6.70 -0.55 27.26
CA VAL A 426 6.48 0.66 28.05
C VAL A 426 6.05 0.22 29.45
N GLY A 427 6.89 0.50 30.44
CA GLY A 427 6.59 0.31 31.85
C GLY A 427 5.48 1.25 32.29
N LYS A 428 4.37 0.70 32.80
CA LYS A 428 3.25 1.48 33.31
C LYS A 428 2.78 0.92 34.64
N VAL A 429 2.64 1.81 35.62
CA VAL A 429 2.14 1.49 36.95
C VAL A 429 0.83 2.22 37.21
N THR A 430 -0.17 1.48 37.71
CA THR A 430 -1.46 2.04 38.10
C THR A 430 -1.61 1.98 39.62
N PRO A 431 -1.99 3.08 40.28
CA PRO A 431 -2.33 3.07 41.71
C PRO A 431 -3.44 2.05 42.00
N LYS A 432 -3.22 1.21 43.00
CA LYS A 432 -4.14 0.15 43.41
C LYS A 432 -4.68 0.48 44.80
N GLY A 433 -6.00 0.36 44.97
CA GLY A 433 -6.62 0.45 46.29
C GLY A 433 -6.25 -0.73 47.19
N GLU A 434 -6.41 -0.56 48.50
CA GLU A 434 -6.13 -1.59 49.50
C GLU A 434 -7.09 -2.78 49.33
N THR A 435 -6.57 -3.94 48.93
CA THR A 435 -7.35 -5.18 48.79
C THR A 435 -7.29 -5.99 50.08
N GLN A 436 -8.46 -6.44 50.58
CA GLN A 436 -8.50 -7.39 51.69
C GLN A 436 -7.94 -8.75 51.25
N LEU A 437 -6.76 -9.09 51.76
CA LEU A 437 -6.08 -10.37 51.51
C LEU A 437 -6.70 -11.49 52.33
N THR A 438 -6.67 -12.73 51.82
CA THR A 438 -7.10 -13.90 52.58
C THR A 438 -6.13 -14.21 53.73
N PRO A 439 -6.53 -14.99 54.76
CA PRO A 439 -5.63 -15.37 55.86
C PRO A 439 -4.33 -16.04 55.38
N GLU A 440 -4.41 -16.85 54.33
CA GLU A 440 -3.26 -17.54 53.73
C GLU A 440 -2.29 -16.55 53.08
N GLU A 441 -2.80 -15.59 52.30
CA GLU A 441 -1.98 -14.54 51.67
C GLU A 441 -1.35 -13.61 52.73
N LYS A 442 -2.09 -13.29 53.80
CA LYS A 442 -1.56 -12.52 54.94
C LYS A 442 -0.43 -13.25 55.63
N LEU A 443 -0.59 -14.55 55.90
CA LEU A 443 0.45 -15.38 56.50
C LEU A 443 1.68 -15.44 55.60
N LEU A 444 1.50 -15.65 54.29
CA LEU A 444 2.59 -15.75 53.33
C LEU A 444 3.40 -14.45 53.29
N ARG A 445 2.74 -13.28 53.24
CA ARG A 445 3.42 -11.98 53.35
C ARG A 445 4.13 -11.78 54.68
N ALA A 446 3.54 -12.21 55.79
CA ALA A 446 4.17 -12.13 57.09
C ALA A 446 5.44 -12.99 57.19
N ILE A 447 5.46 -14.15 56.50
CA ILE A 447 6.63 -15.05 56.44
C ILE A 447 7.75 -14.44 55.56
N PHE A 448 7.42 -13.93 54.37
CA PHE A 448 8.42 -13.44 53.42
C PHE A 448 8.80 -11.96 53.61
N GLY A 449 8.07 -11.22 54.46
CA GLY A 449 8.32 -9.79 54.69
C GLY A 449 8.04 -8.91 53.48
N GLU A 450 7.33 -9.42 52.47
CA GLU A 450 6.96 -8.66 51.28
C GLU A 450 5.98 -7.55 51.62
N LYS A 451 6.38 -6.30 51.38
CA LYS A 451 5.48 -5.14 51.52
C LYS A 451 4.38 -5.21 50.45
N ALA A 452 3.18 -4.78 50.81
CA ALA A 452 2.15 -4.55 49.82
C ALA A 452 2.63 -3.48 48.83
N SER A 453 2.74 -3.83 47.56
CA SER A 453 2.88 -2.82 46.51
C SER A 453 1.53 -2.11 46.35
N ASP A 454 1.52 -0.80 46.59
CA ASP A 454 0.36 0.07 46.38
C ASP A 454 0.09 0.32 44.89
N VAL A 455 0.95 -0.21 44.01
CA VAL A 455 0.84 -0.09 42.56
C VAL A 455 0.72 -1.46 41.88
N LYS A 456 0.01 -1.50 40.75
CA LYS A 456 -0.18 -2.66 39.90
C LYS A 456 0.54 -2.46 38.55
N ASP A 457 1.21 -3.50 38.07
CA ASP A 457 1.74 -3.56 36.70
C ASP A 457 0.61 -3.56 35.67
N THR A 458 0.57 -2.51 34.84
CA THR A 458 -0.33 -2.37 33.68
C THR A 458 0.47 -2.01 32.42
N SER A 459 1.73 -2.44 32.39
CA SER A 459 2.69 -2.17 31.32
C SER A 459 2.26 -2.73 29.96
N LEU A 460 2.70 -2.04 28.91
CA LEU A 460 2.51 -2.51 27.53
C LEU A 460 3.54 -3.60 27.23
N ARG A 461 3.05 -4.75 26.77
CA ARG A 461 3.87 -5.92 26.40
C ARG A 461 3.67 -6.28 24.93
N VAL A 462 4.70 -6.89 24.34
CA VAL A 462 4.62 -7.42 22.96
C VAL A 462 3.58 -8.55 22.92
N PRO A 463 2.62 -8.53 21.97
CA PRO A 463 1.64 -9.60 21.79
C PRO A 463 2.29 -10.98 21.58
N THR A 464 1.56 -12.03 21.94
CA THR A 464 2.02 -13.41 21.71
C THR A 464 2.15 -13.71 20.21
N GLY A 465 3.21 -14.45 19.85
CA GLY A 465 3.50 -14.82 18.45
C GLY A 465 4.11 -13.71 17.60
N MET A 466 4.48 -12.56 18.20
CA MET A 466 5.11 -11.46 17.49
C MET A 466 6.54 -11.26 17.98
N ASN A 467 7.50 -11.33 17.05
CA ASN A 467 8.90 -11.06 17.29
C ASN A 467 9.38 -10.02 16.27
N GLY A 468 10.08 -8.99 16.72
CA GLY A 468 10.48 -7.91 15.83
C GLY A 468 11.44 -6.92 16.48
N THR A 469 11.76 -5.89 15.71
CA THR A 469 12.66 -4.81 16.14
C THR A 469 11.88 -3.53 16.33
N VAL A 470 12.09 -2.84 17.44
CA VAL A 470 11.47 -1.52 17.66
C VAL A 470 12.12 -0.51 16.71
N ILE A 471 11.33 0.08 15.81
CA ILE A 471 11.85 1.01 14.80
C ILE A 471 11.71 2.48 15.18
N ASP A 472 10.65 2.81 15.92
CA ASP A 472 10.33 4.19 16.27
C ASP A 472 9.49 4.22 17.54
N VAL A 473 9.64 5.30 18.30
CA VAL A 473 8.86 5.57 19.51
C VAL A 473 8.46 7.03 19.52
N LYS A 474 7.16 7.29 19.63
CA LYS A 474 6.59 8.62 19.73
C LYS A 474 5.93 8.82 21.08
N ILE A 475 6.26 9.93 21.72
CA ILE A 475 5.73 10.30 23.03
C ILE A 475 4.94 11.59 22.84
N PHE A 476 3.65 11.55 23.19
CA PHE A 476 2.78 12.71 23.20
C PHE A 476 2.52 13.10 24.64
N THR A 477 2.80 14.36 24.98
CA THR A 477 2.66 14.89 26.34
C THR A 477 1.63 16.01 26.33
N ARG A 478 0.67 15.93 27.25
CA ARG A 478 -0.32 16.99 27.43
C ARG A 478 0.34 18.29 27.86
N ASP A 479 -0.20 19.41 27.37
CA ASP A 479 0.22 20.73 27.82
C ASP A 479 0.02 20.92 29.33
N GLY A 480 1.06 21.37 30.02
CA GLY A 480 1.11 21.51 31.49
C GLY A 480 1.66 20.30 32.26
N VAL A 481 1.98 19.18 31.60
CA VAL A 481 2.71 18.06 32.21
C VAL A 481 4.20 18.18 31.88
N ASP A 482 5.07 17.91 32.86
CA ASP A 482 6.51 17.94 32.65
C ASP A 482 6.93 16.85 31.64
N LYS A 483 7.83 17.24 30.72
CA LYS A 483 8.33 16.35 29.67
C LYS A 483 9.47 15.47 30.21
N ASP A 484 9.42 14.18 29.86
CA ASP A 484 10.49 13.25 30.20
C ASP A 484 11.76 13.55 29.41
N THR A 485 12.91 13.05 29.89
CA THR A 485 14.19 13.12 29.19
C THR A 485 14.09 12.61 27.75
N ARG A 486 13.38 11.49 27.55
CA ARG A 486 13.16 10.89 26.23
C ARG A 486 12.35 11.77 25.28
N ALA A 487 11.33 12.48 25.77
CA ALA A 487 10.53 13.39 24.96
C ALA A 487 11.36 14.60 24.49
N ILE A 488 12.21 15.13 25.37
CA ILE A 488 13.12 16.23 25.05
C ILE A 488 14.13 15.81 23.97
N ASP A 489 14.68 14.60 24.04
CA ASP A 489 15.61 14.07 23.04
C ASP A 489 14.97 13.95 21.65
N ILE A 490 13.72 13.48 21.58
CA ILE A 490 12.96 13.36 20.33
C ILE A 490 12.73 14.74 19.70
N GLU A 491 12.30 15.74 20.48
CA GLU A 491 12.13 17.12 19.98
C GLU A 491 13.42 17.72 19.43
N GLN A 492 14.56 17.44 20.08
CA GLN A 492 15.86 17.90 19.60
C GLN A 492 16.26 17.24 18.27
N GLN A 493 15.95 15.96 18.08
CA GLN A 493 16.20 15.26 16.82
C GLN A 493 15.36 15.85 15.68
N GLU A 494 14.07 16.12 15.92
CA GLU A 494 13.21 16.77 14.92
C GLU A 494 13.71 18.17 14.56
N LEU A 495 14.13 18.96 15.56
CA LEU A 495 14.70 20.29 15.33
C LEU A 495 15.99 20.22 14.48
N ARG A 496 16.86 19.23 14.70
CA ARG A 496 18.08 19.04 13.89
C ARG A 496 17.74 18.74 12.43
N ARG A 497 16.70 17.94 12.17
CA ARG A 497 16.25 17.63 10.81
C ARG A 497 15.77 18.87 10.07
N VAL A 498 14.88 19.66 10.69
CA VAL A 498 14.37 20.90 10.09
C VAL A 498 15.50 21.90 9.81
N LYS A 499 16.46 22.03 10.73
CA LYS A 499 17.65 22.87 10.52
C LYS A 499 18.48 22.44 9.32
N LYS A 500 18.67 21.14 9.11
CA LYS A 500 19.41 20.60 7.97
C LYS A 500 18.71 20.99 6.65
N ASP A 501 17.40 20.80 6.56
CA ASP A 501 16.64 21.10 5.34
C ASP A 501 16.69 22.59 5.00
N LEU A 502 16.44 23.47 5.98
CA LEU A 502 16.53 24.91 5.77
C LEU A 502 17.95 25.36 5.39
N ALA A 503 18.99 24.72 5.94
CA ALA A 503 20.37 25.06 5.63
C ALA A 503 20.76 24.69 4.18
N ASP A 504 20.24 23.59 3.65
CA ASP A 504 20.47 23.20 2.25
C ASP A 504 19.71 24.09 1.27
N GLU A 505 18.46 24.48 1.58
CA GLU A 505 17.73 25.49 0.80
C GLU A 505 18.56 26.78 0.70
N MET A 506 19.07 27.24 1.84
CA MET A 506 19.91 28.44 1.91
C MET A 506 21.20 28.28 1.10
N ARG A 507 21.93 27.17 1.28
CA ARG A 507 23.19 26.90 0.55
C ARG A 507 23.00 26.97 -0.96
N ILE A 508 21.96 26.34 -1.50
CA ILE A 508 21.76 26.29 -2.95
C ILE A 508 21.25 27.63 -3.50
N CYS A 509 20.39 28.33 -2.74
CA CYS A 509 20.04 29.72 -3.07
C CYS A 509 21.29 30.60 -3.15
N GLU A 510 22.14 30.52 -2.14
CA GLU A 510 23.39 31.27 -2.06
C GLU A 510 24.29 30.93 -3.25
N GLU A 511 24.52 29.65 -3.54
CA GLU A 511 25.30 29.23 -4.71
C GLU A 511 24.76 29.83 -6.02
N HIS A 512 23.44 29.85 -6.23
CA HIS A 512 22.84 30.44 -7.42
C HIS A 512 23.03 31.97 -7.48
N VAL A 513 22.83 32.64 -6.35
CA VAL A 513 23.04 34.09 -6.22
C VAL A 513 24.52 34.45 -6.44
N PHE A 514 25.44 33.64 -5.92
CA PHE A 514 26.88 33.77 -6.12
C PHE A 514 27.30 33.43 -7.55
N GLN A 515 26.72 32.42 -8.21
CA GLN A 515 26.96 32.16 -9.63
C GLN A 515 26.54 33.34 -10.51
N ARG A 516 25.41 33.98 -10.20
CA ARG A 516 24.99 35.22 -10.87
C ARG A 516 25.96 36.36 -10.60
N ALA A 517 26.41 36.53 -9.36
CA ALA A 517 27.44 37.52 -9.02
C ALA A 517 28.76 37.25 -9.77
N HIS A 518 29.18 35.99 -9.86
CA HIS A 518 30.38 35.55 -10.57
C HIS A 518 30.29 35.86 -12.08
N ALA A 519 29.15 35.58 -12.72
CA ALA A 519 28.91 35.92 -14.11
C ALA A 519 28.92 37.45 -14.38
N LEU A 520 28.39 38.25 -13.44
CA LEU A 520 28.43 39.71 -13.52
C LEU A 520 29.84 40.28 -13.29
N LEU A 521 30.66 39.63 -12.46
CA LEU A 521 32.02 40.08 -12.13
C LEU A 521 33.05 39.69 -13.20
N LEU A 522 32.85 38.57 -13.91
CA LEU A 522 33.76 38.09 -14.95
C LEU A 522 34.02 39.12 -16.06
N ASN A 523 35.30 39.35 -16.39
CA ASN A 523 35.76 40.24 -17.46
C ASN A 523 35.44 41.73 -17.32
N CYS A 524 34.89 42.17 -16.19
CA CYS A 524 34.64 43.58 -15.90
C CYS A 524 35.90 44.32 -15.42
N GLU A 525 36.00 45.62 -15.72
CA GLU A 525 37.10 46.48 -15.24
C GLU A 525 36.85 46.91 -13.79
N ALA A 526 37.77 46.53 -12.90
CA ALA A 526 37.67 46.91 -11.50
C ALA A 526 38.25 48.31 -11.24
N ALA A 527 37.52 49.11 -10.45
CA ALA A 527 38.00 50.36 -9.87
C ALA A 527 38.88 50.11 -8.62
N GLY A 528 38.69 48.97 -7.95
CA GLY A 528 39.50 48.48 -6.83
C GLY A 528 38.78 47.34 -6.09
N GLY A 529 39.52 46.49 -5.38
CA GLY A 529 38.97 45.33 -4.67
C GLY A 529 39.89 44.80 -3.57
N PRO A 530 39.45 43.75 -2.84
CA PRO A 530 40.27 43.05 -1.83
C PRO A 530 41.60 42.53 -2.43
N GLU A 531 42.62 42.24 -1.60
CA GLU A 531 43.93 41.76 -2.06
C GLU A 531 44.66 42.61 -3.15
N ASN A 532 44.57 43.94 -3.06
CA ASN A 532 45.31 44.89 -3.92
C ASN A 532 45.05 44.75 -5.43
N LEU A 533 43.79 44.55 -5.82
CA LEU A 533 43.40 44.60 -7.24
C LEU A 533 43.62 46.01 -7.82
N ALA A 534 44.50 46.13 -8.82
CA ALA A 534 44.88 47.40 -9.42
C ALA A 534 43.74 48.03 -10.25
N ALA A 535 43.56 49.35 -10.14
CA ALA A 535 42.53 50.08 -10.87
C ALA A 535 42.72 49.95 -12.40
N GLY A 536 41.69 49.43 -13.09
CA GLY A 536 41.70 49.16 -14.53
C GLY A 536 42.10 47.72 -14.91
N SER A 537 42.37 46.84 -13.95
CA SER A 537 42.55 45.41 -14.22
C SER A 537 41.21 44.69 -14.45
N LYS A 538 41.21 43.68 -15.32
CA LYS A 538 40.05 42.82 -15.53
C LYS A 538 39.94 41.81 -14.41
N VAL A 539 38.74 41.62 -13.89
CA VAL A 539 38.46 40.55 -12.93
C VAL A 539 38.54 39.19 -13.64
N THR A 540 39.52 38.37 -13.24
CA THR A 540 39.74 37.02 -13.77
C THR A 540 39.09 35.96 -12.87
N ALA A 541 38.76 34.79 -13.44
CA ALA A 541 38.22 33.65 -12.68
C ALA A 541 39.16 33.23 -11.54
N GLU A 542 40.47 33.18 -11.79
CA GLU A 542 41.49 32.83 -10.78
C GLU A 542 41.56 33.80 -9.60
N TYR A 543 41.17 35.07 -9.78
CA TYR A 543 41.12 36.06 -8.70
C TYR A 543 39.86 35.89 -7.85
N LEU A 544 38.72 35.54 -8.45
CA LEU A 544 37.48 35.27 -7.73
C LEU A 544 37.54 33.99 -6.89
N GLU A 545 38.27 32.96 -7.37
CA GLU A 545 38.46 31.70 -6.63
C GLU A 545 39.36 31.84 -5.39
N LYS A 546 40.22 32.87 -5.33
CA LYS A 546 41.08 33.13 -4.16
C LYS A 546 40.36 33.86 -3.02
N LEU A 547 39.28 34.56 -3.34
CA LEU A 547 38.51 35.35 -2.37
C LEU A 547 37.37 34.52 -1.77
N GLU A 548 37.10 34.71 -0.47
CA GLU A 548 35.88 34.17 0.14
C GLU A 548 34.64 34.81 -0.50
N SER A 549 33.57 34.02 -0.71
CA SER A 549 32.37 34.45 -1.44
C SER A 549 31.71 35.70 -0.84
N ALA A 550 31.77 35.87 0.49
CA ALA A 550 31.27 37.08 1.17
C ALA A 550 32.02 38.37 0.77
N GLN A 551 33.27 38.25 0.32
CA GLN A 551 34.11 39.38 -0.08
C GLN A 551 33.85 39.83 -1.52
N TRP A 552 33.09 39.07 -2.32
CA TRP A 552 32.75 39.41 -3.70
C TRP A 552 31.92 40.70 -3.80
N PHE A 553 31.07 40.98 -2.80
CA PHE A 553 30.28 42.20 -2.72
C PHE A 553 31.12 43.46 -2.40
N ASN A 554 32.38 43.30 -1.97
CA ASN A 554 33.28 44.41 -1.69
C ASN A 554 34.10 44.85 -2.92
N ILE A 555 33.93 44.19 -4.07
CA ILE A 555 34.60 44.54 -5.33
C ILE A 555 33.91 45.75 -5.96
N ARG A 556 34.66 46.82 -6.22
CA ARG A 556 34.14 48.03 -6.86
C ARG A 556 34.47 48.00 -8.35
N LEU A 557 33.44 48.00 -9.19
CA LEU A 557 33.56 48.05 -10.65
C LEU A 557 33.51 49.51 -11.15
N ARG A 558 34.04 49.77 -12.34
CA ARG A 558 33.91 51.09 -13.01
C ARG A 558 32.52 51.34 -13.60
N ASP A 559 31.77 50.28 -13.90
CA ASP A 559 30.43 50.37 -14.47
C ASP A 559 29.35 50.51 -13.38
N ASP A 560 28.71 51.67 -13.35
CA ASP A 560 27.68 52.06 -12.38
C ASP A 560 26.41 51.20 -12.49
N ALA A 561 26.11 50.65 -13.67
CA ALA A 561 24.96 49.78 -13.88
C ALA A 561 25.15 48.40 -13.23
N ILE A 562 26.37 47.85 -13.34
CA ILE A 562 26.73 46.55 -12.75
C ILE A 562 26.89 46.67 -11.23
N CYS A 563 27.41 47.80 -10.73
CA CYS A 563 27.44 48.08 -9.28
C CYS A 563 26.04 48.05 -8.65
N LYS A 564 25.03 48.66 -9.29
CA LYS A 564 23.63 48.60 -8.81
C LYS A 564 23.06 47.18 -8.83
N GLN A 565 23.43 46.38 -9.84
CA GLN A 565 23.03 44.98 -9.90
C GLN A 565 23.69 44.15 -8.78
N LEU A 566 24.97 44.38 -8.48
CA LEU A 566 25.69 43.75 -7.37
C LEU A 566 25.09 44.14 -6.01
N GLU A 567 24.72 45.40 -5.80
CA GLU A 567 24.01 45.84 -4.60
C GLU A 567 22.64 45.16 -4.44
N ALA A 568 21.88 45.02 -5.55
CA ALA A 568 20.62 44.29 -5.53
C ALA A 568 20.81 42.80 -5.20
N VAL A 569 21.89 42.18 -5.70
CA VAL A 569 22.29 40.81 -5.37
C VAL A 569 22.63 40.68 -3.88
N ALA A 570 23.37 41.64 -3.31
CA ALA A 570 23.72 41.66 -1.89
C ALA A 570 22.47 41.79 -0.98
N GLN A 571 21.54 42.68 -1.34
CA GLN A 571 20.26 42.84 -0.63
C GLN A 571 19.42 41.56 -0.67
N GLN A 572 19.46 40.83 -1.79
CA GLN A 572 18.76 39.55 -1.93
C GLN A 572 19.32 38.49 -0.97
N VAL A 573 20.64 38.43 -0.76
CA VAL A 573 21.26 37.51 0.22
C VAL A 573 20.81 37.83 1.65
N GLU A 574 20.85 39.12 2.04
CA GLU A 574 20.42 39.53 3.38
C GLU A 574 18.93 39.21 3.64
N GLN A 575 18.09 39.35 2.61
CA GLN A 575 16.68 38.99 2.70
C GLN A 575 16.50 37.47 2.90
N LEU A 576 17.25 36.64 2.17
CA LEU A 576 17.21 35.18 2.31
C LEU A 576 17.58 34.74 3.73
N HIS A 577 18.60 35.35 4.35
CA HIS A 577 18.98 35.06 5.75
C HIS A 577 17.86 35.42 6.74
N LYS A 578 17.21 36.57 6.57
CA LYS A 578 16.07 36.97 7.42
C LYS A 578 14.90 36.00 7.30
N GLU A 579 14.58 35.57 6.08
CA GLU A 579 13.50 34.60 5.82
C GLU A 579 13.82 33.23 6.45
N TYR A 580 15.07 32.78 6.38
CA TYR A 580 15.54 31.56 7.05
C TYR A 580 15.31 31.61 8.57
N ASP A 581 15.72 32.70 9.23
CA ASP A 581 15.57 32.85 10.68
C ASP A 581 14.11 32.86 11.14
N VAL A 582 13.23 33.52 10.38
CA VAL A 582 11.78 33.54 10.64
C VAL A 582 11.21 32.12 10.52
N LYS A 583 11.48 31.41 9.41
CA LYS A 583 11.02 30.03 9.20
C LYS A 583 11.51 29.10 10.32
N LEU A 584 12.78 29.21 10.71
CA LEU A 584 13.36 28.39 11.78
C LEU A 584 12.66 28.63 13.12
N LYS A 585 12.35 29.90 13.45
CA LYS A 585 11.64 30.25 14.69
C LYS A 585 10.20 29.71 14.71
N GLU A 586 9.50 29.79 13.59
CA GLU A 586 8.14 29.25 13.47
C GLU A 586 8.12 27.73 13.66
N GLN A 587 9.01 27.01 12.97
CA GLN A 587 9.11 25.55 13.10
C GLN A 587 9.49 25.12 14.52
N ARG A 588 10.44 25.83 15.15
CA ARG A 588 10.81 25.58 16.56
C ARG A 588 9.63 25.76 17.51
N THR A 589 8.76 26.74 17.27
CA THR A 589 7.58 26.98 18.10
C THR A 589 6.58 25.84 17.96
N LYS A 590 6.35 25.35 16.73
CA LYS A 590 5.44 24.22 16.46
C LYS A 590 5.90 22.93 17.14
N ILE A 591 7.19 22.61 17.08
CA ILE A 591 7.73 21.37 17.69
C ILE A 591 7.65 21.41 19.23
N LYS A 592 7.82 22.59 19.83
CA LYS A 592 7.82 22.71 21.30
C LYS A 592 6.42 22.74 21.93
N GLN A 593 5.40 23.11 21.15
CA GLN A 593 4.03 23.21 21.62
C GLN A 593 3.53 21.84 22.11
N GLY A 594 2.89 21.80 23.28
CA GLY A 594 2.32 20.56 23.83
C GLY A 594 1.15 20.02 22.99
N ASP A 595 0.89 18.72 23.11
CA ASP A 595 -0.15 18.04 22.35
C ASP A 595 -1.53 18.17 23.01
N ASP A 596 -2.58 18.28 22.19
CA ASP A 596 -3.97 18.24 22.65
C ASP A 596 -4.46 16.78 22.76
N LEU A 597 -4.42 16.24 23.98
CA LEU A 597 -4.81 14.88 24.30
C LEU A 597 -6.24 14.79 24.85
N ALA A 598 -6.85 13.60 24.74
CA ALA A 598 -8.19 13.35 25.24
C ALA A 598 -8.31 13.66 26.76
N PRO A 599 -9.50 14.08 27.24
CA PRO A 599 -9.70 14.41 28.65
C PRO A 599 -9.29 13.25 29.58
N GLY A 600 -8.47 13.56 30.58
CA GLY A 600 -7.97 12.59 31.55
C GLY A 600 -6.77 11.76 31.07
N VAL A 601 -6.29 11.98 29.84
CA VAL A 601 -5.03 11.39 29.36
C VAL A 601 -3.89 12.35 29.63
N LEU A 602 -2.85 11.89 30.32
CA LEU A 602 -1.67 12.69 30.64
C LEU A 602 -0.60 12.54 29.56
N LYS A 603 -0.35 11.29 29.15
CA LYS A 603 0.72 10.93 28.21
C LYS A 603 0.31 9.74 27.36
N VAL A 604 0.73 9.74 26.10
CA VAL A 604 0.55 8.60 25.18
C VAL A 604 1.90 8.24 24.60
N VAL A 605 2.31 6.98 24.77
CA VAL A 605 3.51 6.43 24.15
C VAL A 605 3.09 5.46 23.06
N LYS A 606 3.52 5.72 21.83
CA LYS A 606 3.34 4.85 20.68
C LYS A 606 4.67 4.20 20.33
N VAL A 607 4.69 2.88 20.31
CA VAL A 607 5.85 2.08 19.93
C VAL A 607 5.55 1.41 18.60
N TYR A 608 6.42 1.59 17.62
CA TYR A 608 6.31 0.96 16.32
C TYR A 608 7.25 -0.25 16.27
N LEU A 609 6.68 -1.43 16.08
CA LEU A 609 7.40 -2.69 16.00
C LEU A 609 7.43 -3.18 14.56
N ALA A 610 8.62 -3.34 13.99
CA ALA A 610 8.79 -3.94 12.67
C ALA A 610 8.99 -5.46 12.80
N VAL A 611 8.12 -6.20 12.15
CA VAL A 611 8.10 -7.66 12.11
C VAL A 611 8.40 -8.10 10.69
N LYS A 612 9.48 -8.88 10.51
CA LYS A 612 9.78 -9.52 9.24
C LYS A 612 9.03 -10.84 9.18
N ARG A 613 8.09 -10.97 8.24
CA ARG A 613 7.32 -12.18 8.02
C ARG A 613 7.80 -12.90 6.77
N ARG A 614 8.50 -14.00 6.99
CA ARG A 614 8.89 -14.93 5.92
C ARG A 614 7.68 -15.69 5.43
N ILE A 615 7.82 -16.29 4.26
CA ILE A 615 6.82 -17.18 3.68
C ILE A 615 6.86 -18.53 4.40
N GLN A 616 5.70 -19.11 4.67
CA GLN A 616 5.59 -20.39 5.39
C GLN A 616 4.35 -21.19 4.98
N PRO A 617 4.30 -22.51 5.26
CA PRO A 617 3.10 -23.31 5.02
C PRO A 617 1.86 -22.71 5.69
N GLY A 618 0.75 -22.66 4.95
CA GLY A 618 -0.49 -22.00 5.36
C GLY A 618 -0.65 -20.56 4.85
N ASP A 619 0.43 -19.91 4.39
CA ASP A 619 0.30 -18.62 3.70
C ASP A 619 -0.39 -18.79 2.34
N LYS A 620 -1.13 -17.74 1.96
CA LYS A 620 -1.89 -17.72 0.70
C LYS A 620 -1.15 -16.94 -0.38
N MET A 621 -0.99 -17.58 -1.53
CA MET A 621 -0.42 -16.99 -2.74
C MET A 621 -1.44 -16.99 -3.86
N ALA A 622 -1.23 -16.14 -4.87
CA ALA A 622 -2.06 -16.11 -6.06
C ALA A 622 -1.29 -15.59 -7.27
N GLY A 623 -1.69 -16.02 -8.47
CA GLY A 623 -1.36 -15.31 -9.71
C GLY A 623 -2.41 -14.25 -10.06
N ARG A 624 -2.19 -13.53 -11.16
CA ARG A 624 -3.12 -12.50 -11.65
C ARG A 624 -4.37 -13.07 -12.31
N HIS A 625 -4.36 -14.35 -12.68
CA HIS A 625 -5.41 -15.05 -13.42
C HIS A 625 -6.45 -15.74 -12.51
N GLY A 626 -6.59 -15.30 -11.27
CA GLY A 626 -7.53 -15.89 -10.29
C GLY A 626 -7.18 -17.31 -9.83
N ASN A 627 -5.94 -17.75 -10.09
CA ASN A 627 -5.33 -18.95 -9.54
C ASN A 627 -4.82 -18.64 -8.13
N LYS A 628 -5.56 -19.08 -7.11
CA LYS A 628 -5.17 -18.96 -5.70
C LYS A 628 -4.66 -20.29 -5.19
N GLY A 629 -3.75 -20.24 -4.23
CA GLY A 629 -3.32 -21.44 -3.54
C GLY A 629 -2.74 -21.18 -2.16
N VAL A 630 -2.71 -22.24 -1.36
CA VAL A 630 -2.12 -22.23 -0.02
C VAL A 630 -0.84 -23.05 -0.07
N ILE A 631 0.22 -22.54 0.54
CA ILE A 631 1.49 -23.27 0.59
C ILE A 631 1.30 -24.49 1.50
N SER A 632 1.50 -25.68 0.97
CA SER A 632 1.38 -26.93 1.73
C SER A 632 2.71 -27.34 2.33
N THR A 633 3.79 -27.20 1.58
CA THR A 633 5.13 -27.59 2.00
C THR A 633 6.20 -26.73 1.33
N ILE A 634 7.34 -26.62 2.00
CA ILE A 634 8.58 -26.07 1.44
C ILE A 634 9.48 -27.28 1.15
N VAL A 635 9.83 -27.47 -0.11
CA VAL A 635 10.62 -28.60 -0.59
C VAL A 635 12.10 -28.18 -0.69
N PRO A 636 13.06 -28.98 -0.19
CA PRO A 636 14.48 -28.72 -0.38
C PRO A 636 14.84 -28.59 -1.86
N VAL A 637 15.89 -27.83 -2.17
CA VAL A 637 16.26 -27.51 -3.57
C VAL A 637 16.65 -28.77 -4.34
N GLU A 638 17.32 -29.71 -3.69
CA GLU A 638 17.74 -31.00 -4.23
C GLU A 638 16.57 -31.94 -4.57
N ASP A 639 15.45 -31.79 -3.87
CA ASP A 639 14.25 -32.60 -4.09
C ASP A 639 13.37 -32.05 -5.22
N MET A 640 13.60 -30.81 -5.65
CA MET A 640 12.77 -30.16 -6.66
C MET A 640 13.04 -30.74 -8.06
N PRO A 641 12.00 -30.83 -8.90
CA PRO A 641 12.19 -31.06 -10.33
C PRO A 641 13.15 -30.03 -10.93
N HIS A 642 14.04 -30.48 -11.79
CA HIS A 642 15.05 -29.63 -12.41
C HIS A 642 15.15 -29.88 -13.91
N LEU A 643 15.67 -28.87 -14.61
CA LEU A 643 16.02 -28.91 -16.02
C LEU A 643 17.31 -29.73 -16.25
N ALA A 644 17.59 -30.08 -17.50
CA ALA A 644 18.80 -30.82 -17.88
C ALA A 644 20.12 -30.09 -17.56
N ASP A 645 20.08 -28.76 -17.42
CA ASP A 645 21.21 -27.91 -17.01
C ASP A 645 21.42 -27.88 -15.48
N GLY A 646 20.54 -28.53 -14.71
CA GLY A 646 20.54 -28.55 -13.26
C GLY A 646 19.73 -27.43 -12.59
N THR A 647 19.08 -26.55 -13.37
CA THR A 647 18.28 -25.45 -12.81
C THR A 647 16.98 -26.00 -12.18
N PRO A 648 16.78 -25.84 -10.85
CA PRO A 648 15.58 -26.32 -10.18
C PRO A 648 14.38 -25.38 -10.39
N VAL A 649 13.18 -25.93 -10.35
CA VAL A 649 11.91 -25.20 -10.37
C VAL A 649 11.68 -24.50 -9.02
N ASP A 650 11.09 -23.29 -9.03
CA ASP A 650 10.77 -22.53 -7.81
C ASP A 650 9.41 -22.95 -7.22
N ILE A 651 8.40 -23.17 -8.08
CA ILE A 651 7.04 -23.55 -7.67
C ILE A 651 6.48 -24.65 -8.56
N ILE A 652 5.76 -25.60 -7.95
CA ILE A 652 5.00 -26.61 -8.68
C ILE A 652 3.50 -26.32 -8.54
N LEU A 653 2.82 -26.09 -9.66
CA LEU A 653 1.38 -25.88 -9.73
C LEU A 653 0.66 -27.09 -10.32
N ASN A 654 -0.57 -27.31 -9.87
CA ASN A 654 -1.39 -28.42 -10.35
C ASN A 654 -1.98 -28.10 -11.73
N PRO A 655 -1.70 -28.90 -12.78
CA PRO A 655 -2.25 -28.67 -14.12
C PRO A 655 -3.77 -28.84 -14.19
N LEU A 656 -4.37 -29.63 -13.30
CA LEU A 656 -5.82 -29.91 -13.30
C LEU A 656 -6.67 -28.68 -12.96
N GLY A 657 -6.07 -27.67 -12.31
CA GLY A 657 -6.73 -26.42 -11.97
C GLY A 657 -7.00 -25.52 -13.18
N VAL A 658 -6.28 -25.70 -14.29
CA VAL A 658 -6.38 -24.81 -15.47
C VAL A 658 -7.64 -25.10 -16.30
N PRO A 659 -7.93 -26.35 -16.73
CA PRO A 659 -9.08 -26.62 -17.59
C PRO A 659 -10.42 -26.39 -16.89
N SER A 660 -10.53 -26.76 -15.61
CA SER A 660 -11.77 -26.63 -14.84
C SER A 660 -12.17 -25.18 -14.58
N ARG A 661 -11.18 -24.26 -14.59
CA ARG A 661 -11.38 -22.83 -14.30
C ARG A 661 -11.32 -21.95 -15.53
N MET A 662 -10.91 -22.49 -16.67
CA MET A 662 -10.83 -21.79 -17.94
C MET A 662 -10.03 -20.48 -17.86
N ASN A 663 -8.92 -20.49 -17.13
CA ASN A 663 -7.97 -19.38 -17.05
C ASN A 663 -6.66 -19.74 -17.78
N VAL A 664 -6.76 -19.83 -19.11
CA VAL A 664 -5.66 -20.24 -19.99
C VAL A 664 -4.59 -19.14 -20.07
N GLY A 665 -4.95 -17.88 -19.75
CA GLY A 665 -4.02 -16.75 -19.73
C GLY A 665 -2.77 -17.02 -18.90
N GLN A 666 -2.88 -17.75 -17.79
CA GLN A 666 -1.72 -18.10 -16.95
C GLN A 666 -0.68 -18.98 -17.66
N VAL A 667 -1.11 -19.83 -18.59
CA VAL A 667 -0.20 -20.69 -19.37
C VAL A 667 0.52 -19.85 -20.42
N LEU A 668 -0.19 -18.92 -21.07
CA LEU A 668 0.39 -17.97 -22.02
C LEU A 668 1.38 -17.03 -21.32
N GLU A 669 1.05 -16.55 -20.12
CA GLU A 669 1.96 -15.79 -19.25
C GLU A 669 3.23 -16.60 -18.96
N THR A 670 3.08 -17.88 -18.62
CA THR A 670 4.21 -18.77 -18.32
C THR A 670 5.16 -18.92 -19.53
N HIS A 671 4.61 -19.13 -20.72
CA HIS A 671 5.40 -19.26 -21.95
C HIS A 671 6.11 -17.96 -22.33
N LEU A 672 5.38 -16.83 -22.32
CA LEU A 672 5.96 -15.52 -22.65
C LEU A 672 6.99 -15.09 -21.60
N GLY A 673 6.74 -15.36 -20.32
CA GLY A 673 7.68 -15.13 -19.23
C GLY A 673 8.96 -15.96 -19.37
N TRP A 674 8.86 -17.18 -19.89
CA TRP A 674 10.04 -17.99 -20.17
C TRP A 674 10.87 -17.42 -21.33
N ALA A 675 10.22 -17.01 -22.41
CA ALA A 675 10.87 -16.30 -23.51
C ALA A 675 11.55 -15.01 -23.02
N ALA A 676 10.86 -14.22 -22.21
CA ALA A 676 11.38 -13.00 -21.59
C ALA A 676 12.66 -13.25 -20.77
N LYS A 677 12.66 -14.29 -19.94
CA LYS A 677 13.83 -14.67 -19.16
C LYS A 677 14.97 -15.14 -20.05
N GLY A 678 14.72 -16.06 -20.98
CA GLY A 678 15.74 -16.62 -21.87
C GLY A 678 16.40 -15.56 -22.77
N LEU A 679 15.63 -14.57 -23.24
CA LEU A 679 16.19 -13.41 -23.96
C LEU A 679 17.11 -12.57 -23.07
N GLY A 680 16.71 -12.33 -21.81
CA GLY A 680 17.55 -11.63 -20.82
C GLY A 680 18.85 -12.36 -20.50
N GLU A 681 18.79 -13.69 -20.38
CA GLU A 681 19.98 -14.54 -20.18
C GLU A 681 20.93 -14.47 -21.37
N LYS A 682 20.42 -14.51 -22.61
CA LYS A 682 21.24 -14.29 -23.81
C LYS A 682 21.89 -12.92 -23.84
N ILE A 683 21.17 -11.86 -23.47
CA ILE A 683 21.74 -10.51 -23.33
C ILE A 683 22.85 -10.53 -22.27
N GLY A 684 22.62 -11.20 -21.13
CA GLY A 684 23.62 -11.37 -20.08
C GLY A 684 24.90 -12.05 -20.57
N ILE A 685 24.78 -13.16 -21.29
CA ILE A 685 25.90 -13.87 -21.89
C ILE A 685 26.66 -12.96 -22.87
N MET A 686 25.95 -12.24 -23.74
CA MET A 686 26.57 -11.30 -24.69
C MET A 686 27.32 -10.15 -24.00
N ILE A 687 26.83 -9.68 -22.84
CA ILE A 687 27.51 -8.67 -22.01
C ILE A 687 28.79 -9.29 -21.40
N ASP A 688 28.69 -10.48 -20.84
CA ASP A 688 29.82 -11.16 -20.18
C ASP A 688 30.93 -11.51 -21.19
N GLU A 689 30.55 -11.88 -22.42
CA GLU A 689 31.46 -12.11 -23.55
C GLU A 689 32.01 -10.82 -24.21
N LYS A 690 31.55 -9.64 -23.76
CA LYS A 690 31.92 -8.32 -24.31
C LYS A 690 31.73 -8.22 -25.83
N VAL A 691 30.59 -8.72 -26.31
CA VAL A 691 30.23 -8.68 -27.72
C VAL A 691 30.18 -7.22 -28.21
N GLN A 692 30.56 -6.99 -29.48
CA GLN A 692 30.49 -5.68 -30.13
C GLN A 692 29.08 -5.07 -30.01
N GLN A 693 29.01 -3.77 -29.70
CA GLN A 693 27.74 -3.06 -29.47
C GLN A 693 26.79 -3.12 -30.68
N ASP A 694 27.31 -3.19 -31.91
CA ASP A 694 26.48 -3.29 -33.11
C ASP A 694 25.71 -4.61 -33.17
N LYS A 695 26.33 -5.73 -32.78
CA LYS A 695 25.62 -7.02 -32.68
C LYS A 695 24.57 -7.02 -31.58
N MET A 696 24.82 -6.30 -30.49
CA MET A 696 23.84 -6.12 -29.42
C MET A 696 22.64 -5.30 -29.91
N ARG A 697 22.88 -4.22 -30.68
CA ARG A 697 21.82 -3.45 -31.34
C ARG A 697 21.00 -4.32 -32.29
N ASP A 698 21.66 -5.12 -33.13
CA ASP A 698 20.97 -6.03 -34.06
C ASP A 698 20.13 -7.08 -33.31
N PHE A 699 20.59 -7.55 -32.15
CA PHE A 699 19.82 -8.49 -31.33
C PHE A 699 18.61 -7.83 -30.69
N LEU A 700 18.76 -6.62 -30.14
CA LEU A 700 17.63 -5.82 -29.62
C LEU A 700 16.63 -5.46 -30.71
N ASP A 701 17.11 -5.13 -31.91
CA ASP A 701 16.27 -4.85 -33.08
C ASP A 701 15.37 -6.07 -33.41
N LYS A 702 15.93 -7.28 -33.39
CA LYS A 702 15.15 -8.53 -33.59
C LYS A 702 14.11 -8.81 -32.51
N ILE A 703 14.35 -8.35 -31.28
CA ILE A 703 13.42 -8.52 -30.15
C ILE A 703 12.28 -7.50 -30.24
N TYR A 704 12.61 -6.22 -30.37
CA TYR A 704 11.63 -5.13 -30.28
C TYR A 704 10.90 -4.86 -31.61
N ASN A 705 11.51 -5.16 -32.76
CA ASN A 705 10.90 -5.02 -34.08
C ASN A 705 10.52 -6.39 -34.65
N SER A 706 9.74 -7.17 -33.88
CA SER A 706 9.20 -8.46 -34.30
C SER A 706 8.29 -8.33 -35.54
N PRO A 707 8.06 -9.41 -36.31
CA PRO A 707 7.27 -9.35 -37.55
C PRO A 707 5.82 -8.88 -37.36
N ASP A 708 5.25 -9.15 -36.18
CA ASP A 708 3.86 -8.83 -35.82
C ASP A 708 3.75 -7.62 -34.86
N ALA A 709 4.86 -6.88 -34.64
CA ALA A 709 4.85 -5.70 -33.78
C ALA A 709 3.86 -4.64 -34.29
N LYS A 710 2.81 -4.39 -33.50
CA LYS A 710 1.74 -3.43 -33.83
C LYS A 710 2.15 -1.97 -33.62
N GLU A 711 3.17 -1.71 -32.80
CA GLU A 711 3.65 -0.36 -32.48
C GLU A 711 4.77 0.11 -33.43
N LYS A 712 5.07 1.41 -33.34
CA LYS A 712 6.07 2.09 -34.18
C LYS A 712 7.45 1.45 -33.98
N LYS A 713 8.11 1.08 -35.08
CA LYS A 713 9.47 0.50 -35.05
C LYS A 713 10.44 1.40 -34.29
N LEU A 714 11.14 0.84 -33.32
CA LEU A 714 12.17 1.53 -32.54
C LEU A 714 13.49 1.51 -33.31
N ASP A 715 14.14 2.66 -33.43
CA ASP A 715 15.46 2.77 -34.07
C ASP A 715 16.59 2.83 -33.03
N PHE A 716 17.18 1.68 -32.74
CA PHE A 716 18.31 1.58 -31.79
C PHE A 716 19.61 2.20 -32.29
N LYS A 717 19.69 2.65 -33.55
CA LYS A 717 20.88 3.32 -34.09
C LYS A 717 21.06 4.75 -33.57
N GLN A 718 19.99 5.38 -33.10
CA GLN A 718 20.01 6.75 -32.58
C GLN A 718 20.32 6.82 -31.08
N MET A 719 20.40 5.68 -30.40
CA MET A 719 20.65 5.60 -28.96
C MET A 719 22.14 5.69 -28.66
N ALA A 720 22.52 6.56 -27.70
CA ALA A 720 23.90 6.70 -27.27
C ALA A 720 24.43 5.42 -26.62
N ASP A 721 25.71 5.12 -26.83
CA ASP A 721 26.36 3.88 -26.34
C ASP A 721 26.24 3.73 -24.81
N LYS A 722 26.29 4.85 -24.08
CA LYS A 722 26.13 4.87 -22.62
C LYS A 722 24.73 4.41 -22.20
N ASP A 723 23.70 4.89 -22.88
CA ASP A 723 22.31 4.55 -22.56
C ASP A 723 22.02 3.10 -22.94
N LEU A 724 22.59 2.61 -24.05
CA LEU A 724 22.51 1.22 -24.46
C LEU A 724 23.13 0.28 -23.41
N ALA A 725 24.27 0.65 -22.84
CA ALA A 725 24.91 -0.13 -21.77
C ALA A 725 24.05 -0.18 -20.49
N VAL A 726 23.38 0.92 -20.15
CA VAL A 726 22.44 0.95 -19.01
C VAL A 726 21.21 0.08 -19.29
N LEU A 727 20.63 0.20 -20.48
CA LEU A 727 19.46 -0.59 -20.90
C LEU A 727 19.77 -2.09 -20.86
N THR A 728 20.83 -2.53 -21.52
CA THR A 728 21.22 -3.95 -21.59
C THR A 728 21.53 -4.52 -20.20
N LYS A 729 22.15 -3.75 -19.31
CA LYS A 729 22.35 -4.13 -17.91
C LYS A 729 21.02 -4.36 -17.18
N ASN A 730 20.02 -3.51 -17.40
CA ASN A 730 18.70 -3.65 -16.81
C ASN A 730 17.90 -4.83 -17.38
N LEU A 731 18.12 -5.16 -18.66
CA LEU A 731 17.47 -6.30 -19.35
C LEU A 731 18.09 -7.67 -19.00
N ARG A 732 19.24 -7.71 -18.32
CA ARG A 732 19.92 -8.96 -17.93
C ARG A 732 19.02 -9.90 -17.10
N LYS A 733 18.14 -9.36 -16.27
CA LYS A 733 17.22 -10.17 -15.44
C LYS A 733 16.06 -10.77 -16.24
N GLY A 734 15.83 -10.30 -17.47
CA GLY A 734 14.70 -10.64 -18.32
C GLY A 734 14.22 -9.41 -19.08
N VAL A 735 13.74 -9.61 -20.30
CA VAL A 735 13.17 -8.54 -21.14
C VAL A 735 11.69 -8.38 -20.79
N PRO A 736 11.24 -7.24 -20.23
CA PRO A 736 9.84 -7.03 -19.92
C PRO A 736 9.03 -6.83 -21.21
N PHE A 737 7.92 -7.56 -21.33
CA PHE A 737 6.96 -7.44 -22.42
C PHE A 737 5.64 -6.85 -21.92
N ALA A 738 4.97 -6.05 -22.75
CA ALA A 738 3.64 -5.54 -22.49
C ALA A 738 2.62 -6.26 -23.39
N THR A 739 1.62 -6.88 -22.77
CA THR A 739 0.47 -7.53 -23.42
C THR A 739 -0.80 -6.79 -22.99
N PRO A 740 -1.22 -5.75 -23.73
CA PRO A 740 -2.46 -5.01 -23.49
C PRO A 740 -3.69 -5.92 -23.34
N ALA A 741 -4.63 -5.61 -22.44
CA ALA A 741 -5.90 -6.33 -22.37
C ALA A 741 -6.70 -6.19 -23.67
N PHE A 742 -7.14 -7.33 -24.25
CA PHE A 742 -7.85 -7.44 -25.53
C PHE A 742 -7.06 -6.99 -26.78
N ASP A 743 -5.77 -6.67 -26.63
CA ASP A 743 -4.85 -6.33 -27.70
C ASP A 743 -3.47 -6.94 -27.44
N GLY A 744 -3.48 -8.21 -27.01
CA GLY A 744 -2.30 -8.93 -26.59
C GLY A 744 -1.42 -9.46 -27.73
N VAL A 745 -0.29 -10.04 -27.31
CA VAL A 745 0.69 -10.75 -28.13
C VAL A 745 0.05 -12.04 -28.66
N SER A 746 0.24 -12.32 -29.95
CA SER A 746 -0.30 -13.54 -30.56
C SER A 746 0.53 -14.78 -30.21
N GLU A 747 -0.07 -15.97 -30.26
CA GLU A 747 0.66 -17.22 -30.01
C GLU A 747 1.86 -17.42 -30.97
N LYS A 748 1.74 -16.96 -32.23
CA LYS A 748 2.82 -17.04 -33.22
C LYS A 748 4.03 -16.22 -32.79
N GLU A 749 3.78 -15.06 -32.20
CA GLU A 749 4.83 -14.18 -31.70
C GLU A 749 5.49 -14.76 -30.45
N ILE A 750 4.73 -15.37 -29.53
CA ILE A 750 5.31 -16.10 -28.38
C ILE A 750 6.26 -17.21 -28.86
N LYS A 751 5.86 -17.99 -29.87
CA LYS A 751 6.71 -19.04 -30.46
C LYS A 751 7.97 -18.49 -31.11
N TYR A 752 7.86 -17.38 -31.83
CA TYR A 752 9.00 -16.68 -32.40
C TYR A 752 9.99 -16.23 -31.31
N LEU A 753 9.49 -15.64 -30.21
CA LEU A 753 10.32 -15.19 -29.09
C LEU A 753 10.98 -16.36 -28.35
N LEU A 754 10.27 -17.48 -28.16
CA LEU A 754 10.85 -18.71 -27.59
C LEU A 754 12.00 -19.23 -28.46
N ASN A 755 11.81 -19.30 -29.77
CA ASN A 755 12.85 -19.73 -30.70
C ASN A 755 14.05 -18.76 -30.69
N LEU A 756 13.80 -17.45 -30.66
CA LEU A 756 14.85 -16.43 -30.51
C LEU A 756 15.62 -16.58 -29.19
N ALA A 757 14.94 -17.00 -28.11
CA ALA A 757 15.54 -17.35 -26.82
C ALA A 757 16.27 -18.70 -26.82
N GLY A 758 16.16 -19.51 -27.88
CA GLY A 758 16.74 -20.86 -27.95
C GLY A 758 15.97 -21.90 -27.12
N LEU A 759 14.71 -21.63 -26.85
CA LEU A 759 13.79 -22.45 -26.07
C LEU A 759 12.82 -23.21 -27.00
N PRO A 760 12.22 -24.32 -26.54
CA PRO A 760 11.27 -25.09 -27.33
C PRO A 760 10.00 -24.29 -27.62
N GLU A 761 9.53 -24.32 -28.88
CA GLU A 761 8.31 -23.60 -29.32
C GLU A 761 7.03 -24.09 -28.63
N THR A 762 7.04 -25.30 -28.07
CA THR A 762 5.91 -25.85 -27.30
C THR A 762 5.77 -25.22 -25.91
N GLY A 763 6.82 -24.58 -25.40
CA GLY A 763 6.89 -24.16 -23.99
C GLY A 763 6.99 -25.33 -23.01
N GLN A 764 7.27 -26.54 -23.52
CA GLN A 764 7.42 -27.77 -22.74
C GLN A 764 8.86 -28.27 -22.84
N ILE A 765 9.37 -28.83 -21.75
CA ILE A 765 10.71 -29.42 -21.71
C ILE A 765 10.74 -30.64 -20.81
N GLN A 766 11.72 -31.50 -21.04
CA GLN A 766 12.01 -32.64 -20.21
C GLN A 766 12.53 -32.19 -18.83
N LEU A 767 11.83 -32.60 -17.77
CA LEU A 767 12.26 -32.42 -16.39
C LEU A 767 12.78 -33.74 -15.81
N TYR A 768 13.57 -33.62 -14.74
CA TYR A 768 14.13 -34.73 -13.97
C TYR A 768 13.69 -34.63 -12.52
N ASP A 769 13.37 -35.77 -11.90
CA ASP A 769 13.03 -35.85 -10.48
C ASP A 769 14.30 -35.60 -9.65
N GLY A 770 14.28 -34.61 -8.74
CA GLY A 770 15.41 -34.32 -7.87
C GLY A 770 15.76 -35.45 -6.90
N ARG A 771 14.78 -36.30 -6.56
CA ARG A 771 14.97 -37.39 -5.59
C ARG A 771 15.61 -38.63 -6.19
N THR A 772 15.18 -39.02 -7.39
CA THR A 772 15.68 -40.24 -8.05
C THR A 772 16.70 -39.95 -9.14
N GLY A 773 16.67 -38.76 -9.75
CA GLY A 773 17.44 -38.40 -10.93
C GLY A 773 16.83 -38.90 -12.24
N ASP A 774 15.69 -39.58 -12.20
CA ASP A 774 15.03 -40.11 -13.40
C ASP A 774 14.30 -38.99 -14.16
N ALA A 775 14.28 -39.09 -15.48
CA ALA A 775 13.47 -38.22 -16.32
C ALA A 775 11.98 -38.55 -16.16
N PHE A 776 11.11 -37.54 -16.10
CA PHE A 776 9.66 -37.77 -16.14
C PHE A 776 9.22 -38.30 -17.51
N ASP A 777 8.18 -39.14 -17.55
CA ASP A 777 7.73 -39.79 -18.80
C ASP A 777 7.26 -38.81 -19.89
N ARG A 778 6.86 -37.58 -19.51
CA ARG A 778 6.35 -36.56 -20.43
C ARG A 778 7.01 -35.22 -20.18
N GLU A 779 7.23 -34.49 -21.27
CA GLU A 779 7.60 -33.08 -21.19
C GLU A 779 6.56 -32.27 -20.44
N THR A 780 7.03 -31.34 -19.63
CA THR A 780 6.19 -30.55 -18.73
C THR A 780 6.27 -29.08 -19.13
N THR A 781 5.14 -28.38 -19.06
CA THR A 781 5.11 -26.93 -19.26
C THR A 781 5.84 -26.25 -18.12
N VAL A 782 6.87 -25.48 -18.47
CA VAL A 782 7.65 -24.68 -17.54
C VAL A 782 7.77 -23.26 -18.03
N GLY A 783 8.05 -22.34 -17.12
CA GLY A 783 8.30 -20.95 -17.48
C GLY A 783 8.15 -20.00 -16.30
N TYR A 784 8.11 -18.71 -16.58
CA TYR A 784 8.00 -17.70 -15.53
C TYR A 784 6.59 -17.13 -15.44
N MET A 785 6.00 -17.18 -14.25
CA MET A 785 4.72 -16.55 -13.95
C MET A 785 4.89 -15.53 -12.83
N TYR A 786 4.12 -14.43 -12.88
CA TYR A 786 4.12 -13.42 -11.84
C TYR A 786 3.20 -13.82 -10.68
N ILE A 787 3.80 -14.08 -9.52
CA ILE A 787 3.11 -14.59 -8.34
C ILE A 787 3.12 -13.55 -7.21
N LEU A 788 2.00 -13.48 -6.49
CA LEU A 788 1.70 -12.51 -5.44
C LEU A 788 1.57 -13.24 -4.09
N LYS A 789 2.12 -12.64 -3.03
CA LYS A 789 1.82 -13.03 -1.64
C LYS A 789 0.65 -12.18 -1.15
N LEU A 790 -0.44 -12.82 -0.73
CA LEU A 790 -1.63 -12.11 -0.25
C LEU A 790 -1.52 -11.77 1.24
N ASN A 791 -2.25 -10.75 1.71
CA ASN A 791 -2.32 -10.32 3.12
C ASN A 791 -3.08 -11.32 4.03
N HIS A 792 -3.14 -12.58 3.62
CA HIS A 792 -3.83 -13.67 4.29
C HIS A 792 -2.80 -14.62 4.89
N LEU A 793 -2.07 -14.11 5.87
CA LEU A 793 -0.96 -14.80 6.51
C LEU A 793 -1.44 -15.78 7.57
N VAL A 794 -0.76 -16.91 7.71
CA VAL A 794 -1.15 -17.94 8.69
C VAL A 794 -0.98 -17.45 10.13
N ASP A 795 0.06 -16.66 10.42
CA ASP A 795 0.31 -16.11 11.76
C ASP A 795 -0.85 -15.24 12.27
N ASP A 796 -1.51 -14.51 11.37
CA ASP A 796 -2.66 -13.68 11.72
C ASP A 796 -3.91 -14.52 11.96
N LYS A 797 -4.02 -15.67 11.30
CA LYS A 797 -5.18 -16.56 11.37
C LYS A 797 -5.09 -17.61 12.46
N MET A 798 -3.88 -18.01 12.85
CA MET A 798 -3.67 -18.98 13.92
C MET A 798 -4.20 -18.39 15.23
N HIS A 799 -5.11 -19.12 15.86
CA HIS A 799 -5.71 -18.75 17.14
C HIS A 799 -6.07 -20.00 17.93
N ALA A 800 -5.59 -20.05 19.16
CA ALA A 800 -5.86 -21.14 20.08
C ALA A 800 -6.18 -20.56 21.46
N ARG A 801 -7.14 -21.19 22.15
CA ARG A 801 -7.56 -20.81 23.50
C ARG A 801 -7.77 -22.06 24.32
N SER A 802 -7.19 -22.08 25.52
CA SER A 802 -7.54 -23.02 26.58
C SER A 802 -8.56 -22.38 27.52
N THR A 803 -8.12 -21.40 28.31
CA THR A 803 -8.94 -20.56 29.21
C THR A 803 -8.64 -19.09 28.93
N GLY A 804 -9.57 -18.20 29.26
CA GLY A 804 -9.38 -16.77 29.01
C GLY A 804 -10.48 -15.94 29.63
N SER A 805 -10.60 -14.69 29.20
CA SER A 805 -11.63 -13.77 29.67
C SER A 805 -13.03 -14.22 29.26
N TYR A 806 -14.00 -13.82 30.07
CA TYR A 806 -15.42 -14.12 29.91
C TYR A 806 -16.24 -12.83 29.87
N SER A 807 -17.36 -12.88 29.16
CA SER A 807 -18.36 -11.81 29.12
C SER A 807 -18.94 -11.59 30.52
N LEU A 808 -19.11 -10.33 30.90
CA LEU A 808 -19.68 -9.99 32.21
C LEU A 808 -21.15 -10.39 32.31
N VAL A 809 -21.90 -10.26 31.22
CA VAL A 809 -23.35 -10.52 31.18
C VAL A 809 -23.65 -12.00 30.97
N THR A 810 -23.15 -12.57 29.88
CA THR A 810 -23.49 -13.95 29.48
C THR A 810 -22.58 -15.00 30.09
N GLN A 811 -21.48 -14.61 30.74
CA GLN A 811 -20.44 -15.51 31.28
C GLN A 811 -19.78 -16.45 30.25
N GLN A 812 -20.09 -16.28 28.97
CA GLN A 812 -19.47 -17.00 27.86
C GLN A 812 -18.05 -16.49 27.58
N PRO A 813 -17.18 -17.34 27.00
CA PRO A 813 -15.93 -16.91 26.40
C PRO A 813 -16.12 -15.66 25.52
N LEU A 814 -15.27 -14.64 25.69
CA LEU A 814 -15.28 -13.50 24.78
C LEU A 814 -15.05 -13.96 23.33
N GLY A 815 -15.51 -13.18 22.35
CA GLY A 815 -15.26 -13.44 20.93
C GLY A 815 -13.99 -12.74 20.42
N GLY A 816 -13.32 -13.37 19.45
CA GLY A 816 -12.24 -12.75 18.68
C GLY A 816 -10.82 -12.89 19.27
N LYS A 817 -9.82 -12.96 18.38
CA LYS A 817 -8.40 -13.17 18.72
C LYS A 817 -7.82 -12.08 19.64
N ALA A 818 -8.19 -10.81 19.43
CA ALA A 818 -7.70 -9.68 20.21
C ALA A 818 -8.06 -9.76 21.71
N GLN A 819 -9.15 -10.45 22.05
CA GLN A 819 -9.59 -10.67 23.44
C GLN A 819 -9.27 -12.10 23.92
N PHE A 820 -8.44 -12.84 23.18
CA PHE A 820 -8.16 -14.24 23.40
C PHE A 820 -9.46 -15.08 23.50
N GLY A 821 -10.36 -14.83 22.54
CA GLY A 821 -11.73 -15.33 22.53
C GLY A 821 -11.89 -16.81 22.19
N GLY A 822 -13.05 -17.39 22.46
CA GLY A 822 -13.39 -18.77 22.07
C GLY A 822 -13.92 -18.85 20.63
N GLN A 823 -13.88 -20.05 20.04
CA GLN A 823 -14.59 -20.34 18.80
C GLN A 823 -16.10 -20.40 19.06
N ARG A 824 -16.89 -19.94 18.09
CA ARG A 824 -18.35 -20.07 18.15
C ARG A 824 -18.74 -21.48 17.76
N PHE A 825 -19.38 -22.19 18.66
CA PHE A 825 -20.06 -23.45 18.39
C PHE A 825 -21.55 -23.15 18.18
N GLY A 826 -22.00 -23.23 16.93
CA GLY A 826 -23.33 -22.81 16.52
C GLY A 826 -24.33 -23.97 16.42
N GLU A 827 -25.53 -23.64 15.95
CA GLU A 827 -26.64 -24.58 15.80
C GLU A 827 -26.29 -25.75 14.84
N MET A 828 -25.62 -25.46 13.72
CA MET A 828 -25.25 -26.50 12.75
C MET A 828 -24.21 -27.47 13.32
N GLU A 829 -23.27 -26.98 14.15
CA GLU A 829 -22.30 -27.85 14.81
C GLU A 829 -22.94 -28.69 15.93
N VAL A 830 -23.96 -28.15 16.61
CA VAL A 830 -24.78 -28.92 17.57
C VAL A 830 -25.48 -30.08 16.87
N TRP A 831 -26.17 -29.82 15.75
CA TRP A 831 -26.84 -30.87 14.97
C TRP A 831 -25.87 -31.97 14.51
N ALA A 832 -24.64 -31.60 14.17
CA ALA A 832 -23.62 -32.58 13.82
C ALA A 832 -23.33 -33.53 14.98
N LEU A 833 -23.15 -33.05 16.21
CA LEU A 833 -22.93 -33.90 17.38
C LEU A 833 -24.16 -34.72 17.77
N GLU A 834 -25.36 -34.16 17.64
CA GLU A 834 -26.62 -34.88 17.86
C GLU A 834 -26.76 -36.06 16.89
N ALA A 835 -26.43 -35.85 15.61
CA ALA A 835 -26.46 -36.91 14.59
C ALA A 835 -25.50 -38.08 14.90
N TYR A 836 -24.36 -37.80 15.54
CA TYR A 836 -23.44 -38.84 16.01
C TYR A 836 -23.86 -39.50 17.33
N GLY A 837 -24.87 -38.96 18.03
CA GLY A 837 -25.24 -39.40 19.38
C GLY A 837 -24.19 -39.03 20.44
N ALA A 838 -23.35 -38.03 20.18
CA ALA A 838 -22.25 -37.61 21.06
C ALA A 838 -22.74 -36.72 22.21
N ALA A 839 -23.66 -37.24 23.03
CA ALA A 839 -24.38 -36.48 24.07
C ALA A 839 -23.45 -35.83 25.10
N TYR A 840 -22.43 -36.55 25.60
CA TYR A 840 -21.47 -35.99 26.56
C TYR A 840 -20.60 -34.89 25.97
N THR A 841 -20.17 -35.05 24.71
CA THR A 841 -19.40 -34.03 23.98
C THR A 841 -20.23 -32.77 23.77
N LEU A 842 -21.51 -32.92 23.42
CA LEU A 842 -22.41 -31.79 23.30
C LEU A 842 -22.64 -31.12 24.66
N GLN A 843 -22.85 -31.91 25.71
CA GLN A 843 -23.07 -31.40 27.06
C GLN A 843 -21.85 -30.62 27.58
N GLU A 844 -20.62 -31.09 27.36
CA GLU A 844 -19.42 -30.33 27.77
C GLU A 844 -19.28 -29.00 27.02
N MET A 845 -19.60 -28.97 25.72
CA MET A 845 -19.46 -27.79 24.87
C MET A 845 -20.45 -26.70 25.26
N LEU A 846 -21.68 -27.10 25.60
CA LEU A 846 -22.74 -26.19 26.01
C LEU A 846 -22.65 -25.73 27.48
N THR A 847 -21.91 -26.46 28.33
CA THR A 847 -21.82 -26.16 29.78
C THR A 847 -20.42 -25.76 30.22
N VAL A 848 -19.58 -26.74 30.62
CA VAL A 848 -18.29 -26.53 31.30
C VAL A 848 -17.23 -25.86 30.43
N LYS A 849 -17.34 -25.92 29.10
CA LYS A 849 -16.47 -25.18 28.17
C LYS A 849 -16.99 -23.77 27.85
N SER A 850 -18.21 -23.44 28.25
CA SER A 850 -18.89 -22.19 27.94
C SER A 850 -19.19 -21.37 29.21
N ASP A 851 -20.42 -21.43 29.71
CA ASP A 851 -21.02 -20.48 30.65
C ASP A 851 -21.40 -21.10 32.00
N ASP A 852 -21.09 -22.38 32.25
CA ASP A 852 -21.16 -22.93 33.61
C ASP A 852 -19.96 -22.50 34.45
N ILE A 853 -20.16 -21.47 35.29
CA ILE A 853 -19.10 -20.84 36.10
C ILE A 853 -18.50 -21.83 37.10
N ALA A 854 -19.33 -22.64 37.76
CA ALA A 854 -18.89 -23.58 38.77
C ALA A 854 -18.26 -24.81 38.10
N GLY A 855 -18.92 -25.35 37.08
CA GLY A 855 -18.47 -26.50 36.32
C GLY A 855 -17.12 -26.26 35.64
N ARG A 856 -16.90 -25.12 34.99
CA ARG A 856 -15.61 -24.81 34.33
C ARG A 856 -14.44 -24.78 35.32
N THR A 857 -14.65 -24.21 36.50
CA THR A 857 -13.61 -24.08 37.54
C THR A 857 -13.27 -25.45 38.12
N LYS A 858 -14.29 -26.28 38.38
CA LYS A 858 -14.11 -27.65 38.84
C LYS A 858 -13.44 -28.51 37.77
N MET A 859 -13.87 -28.40 36.52
CA MET A 859 -13.30 -29.13 35.39
C MET A 859 -11.82 -28.81 35.23
N TYR A 860 -11.44 -27.53 35.31
CA TYR A 860 -10.03 -27.12 35.28
C TYR A 860 -9.22 -27.76 36.41
N LYS A 861 -9.72 -27.71 37.66
CA LYS A 861 -9.07 -28.37 38.81
C LYS A 861 -8.95 -29.88 38.62
N ASN A 862 -10.00 -30.52 38.11
CA ASN A 862 -10.04 -31.94 37.85
C ASN A 862 -9.00 -32.33 36.80
N ILE A 863 -8.91 -31.60 35.69
CA ILE A 863 -7.90 -31.83 34.63
C ILE A 863 -6.48 -31.69 35.20
N VAL A 864 -6.22 -30.64 35.99
CA VAL A 864 -4.90 -30.44 36.64
C VAL A 864 -4.58 -31.57 37.63
N ALA A 865 -5.59 -32.10 38.32
CA ALA A 865 -5.44 -33.24 39.23
C ALA A 865 -5.40 -34.61 38.51
N GLY A 866 -5.48 -34.66 37.18
CA GLY A 866 -5.53 -35.90 36.40
C GLY A 866 -6.85 -36.66 36.48
N ASN A 867 -7.92 -36.04 36.99
CA ASN A 867 -9.26 -36.59 37.06
C ASN A 867 -10.11 -36.07 35.89
N LEU A 868 -10.67 -36.95 35.05
CA LEU A 868 -11.43 -36.55 33.86
C LEU A 868 -12.95 -36.57 34.08
N LYS A 869 -13.41 -36.40 35.32
CA LYS A 869 -14.85 -36.34 35.65
C LYS A 869 -15.44 -34.96 35.37
N MET A 870 -16.55 -34.96 34.65
CA MET A 870 -17.37 -33.79 34.36
C MET A 870 -18.52 -33.68 35.37
N GLU A 871 -18.60 -32.54 36.05
CA GLU A 871 -19.76 -32.15 36.87
C GLU A 871 -20.40 -30.92 36.21
N THR A 872 -21.61 -31.08 35.69
CA THR A 872 -22.33 -30.02 34.96
C THR A 872 -23.40 -29.40 35.83
N GLY A 873 -23.44 -28.08 35.89
CA GLY A 873 -24.55 -27.29 36.39
C GLY A 873 -25.48 -26.81 35.28
N ILE A 874 -26.32 -25.82 35.62
CA ILE A 874 -27.19 -25.11 34.67
C ILE A 874 -26.36 -23.99 34.00
N PRO A 875 -26.39 -23.87 32.66
CA PRO A 875 -25.78 -22.76 31.93
C PRO A 875 -26.25 -21.39 32.43
N GLU A 876 -25.34 -20.43 32.56
CA GLU A 876 -25.70 -19.08 33.01
C GLU A 876 -26.59 -18.34 32.00
N SER A 877 -26.44 -18.62 30.70
CA SER A 877 -27.37 -18.09 29.68
C SER A 877 -28.83 -18.49 29.93
N PHE A 878 -29.07 -19.70 30.44
CA PHE A 878 -30.41 -20.14 30.80
C PHE A 878 -30.92 -19.42 32.06
N ASN A 879 -30.05 -19.20 33.05
CA ASN A 879 -30.39 -18.41 34.23
C ASN A 879 -30.75 -16.95 33.85
N VAL A 880 -29.99 -16.34 32.94
CA VAL A 880 -30.28 -15.00 32.41
C VAL A 880 -31.65 -14.98 31.75
N LEU A 881 -31.95 -15.96 30.88
CA LEU A 881 -33.26 -16.07 30.24
C LEU A 881 -34.41 -16.16 31.26
N VAL A 882 -34.27 -17.01 32.29
CA VAL A 882 -35.27 -17.13 33.36
C VAL A 882 -35.49 -15.79 34.06
N LYS A 883 -34.43 -15.03 34.34
CA LYS A 883 -34.53 -13.70 34.96
C LYS A 883 -35.15 -12.66 34.03
N GLU A 884 -34.82 -12.67 32.74
CA GLU A 884 -35.40 -11.79 31.74
C GLU A 884 -36.90 -12.05 31.58
N VAL A 885 -37.33 -13.31 31.49
CA VAL A 885 -38.75 -13.68 31.44
C VAL A 885 -39.49 -13.24 32.71
N ARG A 886 -38.91 -13.46 33.90
CA ARG A 886 -39.48 -12.97 35.17
C ARG A 886 -39.59 -11.45 35.23
N SER A 887 -38.64 -10.72 34.63
CA SER A 887 -38.68 -9.26 34.57
C SER A 887 -39.84 -8.71 33.74
N LEU A 888 -40.40 -9.51 32.83
CA LEU A 888 -41.61 -9.19 32.07
C LEU A 888 -42.90 -9.39 32.88
N GLY A 889 -42.81 -9.88 34.12
CA GLY A 889 -43.96 -10.20 34.98
C GLY A 889 -44.56 -11.59 34.73
N LEU A 890 -43.85 -12.46 33.99
CA LEU A 890 -44.23 -13.86 33.79
C LEU A 890 -43.56 -14.73 34.84
N ASP A 891 -44.32 -15.60 35.51
CA ASP A 891 -43.75 -16.55 36.46
C ASP A 891 -43.26 -17.80 35.74
N ILE A 892 -41.98 -18.13 35.94
CA ILE A 892 -41.32 -19.32 35.38
C ILE A 892 -40.42 -19.88 36.47
N ASP A 893 -40.65 -21.13 36.87
CA ASP A 893 -39.92 -21.80 37.93
C ASP A 893 -39.59 -23.24 37.52
N PHE A 894 -38.59 -23.82 38.18
CA PHE A 894 -38.25 -25.22 37.99
C PHE A 894 -39.15 -26.07 38.89
N GLU A 895 -39.96 -26.94 38.30
CA GLU A 895 -40.70 -27.95 39.07
C GLU A 895 -39.71 -28.90 39.75
N ARG A 896 -39.92 -29.15 41.04
CA ARG A 896 -39.22 -30.21 41.76
C ARG A 896 -40.08 -31.46 41.67
N ASP A 897 -39.60 -32.45 40.92
CA ASP A 897 -40.09 -33.83 41.03
C ASP A 897 -39.67 -34.48 42.35
#